data_AF-A0A8D8ZRA7-F1
#
_entry.id   AF-A0A8D8ZRA7-F1
#
_cell.length_a   1.000
_cell.length_b   1.000
_cell.length_c   1.000
_cell.angle_alpha   90.00
_cell.angle_beta   90.00
_cell.angle_gamma   90.00
#
_symmetry.space_group_name_H-M   'P 1'
#
loop_
_entity.id
_entity.type
_entity.pdbx_description
1 polymer ?
#
loop_
_entity_poly.entity_id
_entity_poly.type
_entity_poly.pdbx_seq_one_letter_code
_entity_poly.pdbx_strand_id
1 'polypeptide(L)'
;MAPVAAATVYSKLFANRTETDPFKKPKTKIRKGKHFKKEMKKIRKIKKQKRVLNSRLKNEGVLLKNLKETFPGISNFEKGASEVKTVFDPNGQTIDQAKIDRIIKKLMSKKDVLLEKLTPTKNKSKSDTSSISPKVNTTSAKTKKKGTDKSKSVKAEETSKSEKQPSKGNKRSTVEMSASSKGDNQPSKGNKRSTVETSSSSKIIAKPKNNSNETPQSAKKIKLSEESSEEQGRKQFQWILGNTSVDSFFKNHWEKKVLHIARKEKTYYNNLITSVLIDEILRDNFIEYTKNIDITSYVDGQRETLNPEGRALPQVVWDYYQNGCSVRFLNPQTYIKPLQQLNASLQELFGSFVGANTYLTPANSQGFAPHYDDIEAFILQLEGRKAWKVYAPRTDPEQLPRYSSPNFTQEEIGRPILEVILEPGDLLYLPRGFIHQASTVPSHHSLHVTISVYQKTAWVDLLEKALPKALQVAASADVEFRRGLPIGYLKQAGLSPAGAGKPAERKTMEKTLRSLVTKLVEFVSLDEGVDEMGKQAMHDALPPVLSDDELQCTVFGNGMRISAGTGQVINRTDLGHDTKVRLVRANACRLVEELSEEYKLELHLYYTIDNSLEYRGKEPQFLIMPPGARPLIRALFESYPRYASVASLIRRVEDKEEGAQVTRDLWERGLLVTSAPLRPLPE
;
A
#
# COMPACT_ATOMS: atom_id res chain seq x y z
N MET A 1 -3.88 29.79 42.10
CA MET A 1 -4.28 31.16 41.71
C MET A 1 -3.48 31.59 40.47
N ALA A 2 -3.93 32.61 39.74
CA ALA A 2 -3.46 33.06 38.42
C ALA A 2 -2.06 33.76 38.47
N PRO A 3 -1.42 34.17 37.34
CA PRO A 3 -1.83 34.17 35.91
C PRO A 3 -0.92 33.33 34.97
N VAL A 4 -1.23 32.96 33.72
CA VAL A 4 -2.14 33.46 32.65
C VAL A 4 -1.59 34.65 31.84
N ALA A 5 -0.73 34.39 30.83
CA ALA A 5 -0.46 35.30 29.70
C ALA A 5 0.34 34.63 28.55
N ALA A 6 -0.32 34.15 27.48
CA ALA A 6 0.36 33.69 26.26
C ALA A 6 -0.49 33.68 24.95
N ALA A 7 -1.67 34.33 24.91
CA ALA A 7 -2.66 34.08 23.85
C ALA A 7 -3.40 35.35 23.33
N THR A 8 -2.70 36.47 23.07
CA THR A 8 -3.38 37.71 22.62
C THR A 8 -2.55 38.62 21.68
N VAL A 9 -2.12 38.13 20.51
CA VAL A 9 -1.63 39.01 19.42
C VAL A 9 -2.06 38.48 18.03
N TYR A 10 -3.32 38.65 17.62
CA TYR A 10 -3.71 38.73 16.19
C TYR A 10 -5.11 39.32 15.89
N SER A 11 -5.78 39.98 16.84
CA SER A 11 -7.21 40.38 16.73
C SER A 11 -7.49 41.90 16.72
N LYS A 12 -6.51 42.76 16.41
CA LYS A 12 -6.68 44.24 16.40
C LYS A 12 -5.98 44.96 15.24
N LEU A 13 -6.19 44.56 13.99
CA LEU A 13 -5.63 45.29 12.83
C LEU A 13 -6.52 45.43 11.57
N PHE A 14 -7.76 44.89 11.57
CA PHE A 14 -8.70 45.09 10.46
C PHE A 14 -10.10 45.47 10.96
N ALA A 15 -10.23 46.74 11.34
CA ALA A 15 -11.50 47.46 11.35
C ALA A 15 -11.29 48.80 10.62
N ASN A 16 -12.27 49.22 9.83
CA ASN A 16 -12.35 50.50 9.11
C ASN A 16 -11.24 50.80 8.08
N ARG A 17 -11.52 50.52 6.80
CA ARG A 17 -11.36 51.48 5.69
C ARG A 17 -12.18 51.07 4.47
N THR A 18 -12.80 52.05 3.83
CA THR A 18 -13.66 51.93 2.66
C THR A 18 -12.89 52.17 1.35
N GLU A 19 -13.46 51.66 0.25
CA GLU A 19 -13.36 52.11 -1.16
C GLU A 19 -12.01 52.57 -1.76
N THR A 20 -11.51 51.84 -2.78
CA THR A 20 -11.34 52.29 -4.20
C THR A 20 -10.39 51.38 -5.03
N ASP A 21 -10.52 51.43 -6.37
CA ASP A 21 -9.66 50.83 -7.44
C ASP A 21 -9.49 49.28 -7.47
N PRO A 22 -10.12 48.56 -8.42
CA PRO A 22 -9.99 47.10 -8.57
C PRO A 22 -8.77 46.60 -9.36
N PHE A 23 -7.84 47.45 -9.83
CA PHE A 23 -6.77 47.04 -10.79
C PHE A 23 -5.30 47.15 -10.31
N LYS A 24 -4.96 46.72 -9.09
CA LYS A 24 -3.55 46.51 -8.65
C LYS A 24 -3.31 45.20 -7.89
N LYS A 25 -2.49 44.31 -8.46
CA LYS A 25 -2.04 43.05 -7.81
C LYS A 25 -1.01 43.30 -6.69
N PRO A 26 -1.24 42.89 -5.43
CA PRO A 26 -0.25 43.03 -4.35
C PRO A 26 0.95 42.08 -4.50
N LYS A 27 2.19 42.59 -4.41
CA LYS A 27 3.43 41.77 -4.45
C LYS A 27 3.86 41.30 -3.06
N THR A 28 3.22 40.26 -2.52
CA THR A 28 3.61 39.66 -1.22
C THR A 28 4.92 38.85 -1.30
N LYS A 29 6.03 39.43 -0.83
CA LYS A 29 7.34 38.76 -0.72
C LYS A 29 7.37 37.72 0.42
N ILE A 30 6.93 36.49 0.15
CA ILE A 30 6.96 35.38 1.13
C ILE A 30 8.40 35.03 1.54
N ARG A 31 8.78 35.36 2.78
CA ARG A 31 10.15 35.19 3.32
C ARG A 31 10.50 33.77 3.78
N LYS A 32 9.84 32.72 3.26
CA LYS A 32 10.09 31.30 3.62
C LYS A 32 11.21 30.60 2.81
N GLY A 33 11.88 31.30 1.88
CA GLY A 33 12.79 30.67 0.91
C GLY A 33 14.22 30.28 1.36
N LYS A 34 14.76 30.83 2.46
CA LYS A 34 16.18 30.62 2.84
C LYS A 34 16.44 29.47 3.83
N HIS A 35 15.57 29.22 4.82
CA HIS A 35 15.79 28.16 5.81
C HIS A 35 15.65 26.76 5.20
N PHE A 36 14.50 26.49 4.56
CA PHE A 36 14.21 25.24 3.87
C PHE A 36 15.26 24.85 2.82
N LYS A 37 15.77 25.81 2.02
CA LYS A 37 16.87 25.55 1.06
C LYS A 37 18.21 25.25 1.76
N LYS A 38 18.44 25.71 2.98
CA LYS A 38 19.64 25.41 3.80
C LYS A 38 19.51 24.01 4.42
N GLU A 39 18.33 23.64 4.92
CA GLU A 39 18.02 22.29 5.41
C GLU A 39 18.05 21.23 4.31
N MET A 40 17.40 21.47 3.16
CA MET A 40 17.46 20.53 2.03
C MET A 40 18.90 20.35 1.50
N LYS A 41 19.75 21.37 1.57
CA LYS A 41 21.21 21.21 1.33
C LYS A 41 21.89 20.37 2.42
N LYS A 42 21.55 20.55 3.70
CA LYS A 42 22.05 19.73 4.83
C LYS A 42 21.66 18.26 4.68
N ILE A 43 20.39 17.98 4.40
CA ILE A 43 19.83 16.63 4.16
C ILE A 43 20.48 15.98 2.93
N ARG A 44 20.61 16.69 1.81
CA ARG A 44 21.32 16.17 0.61
C ARG A 44 22.79 15.88 0.89
N LYS A 45 23.49 16.71 1.69
CA LYS A 45 24.88 16.44 2.12
C LYS A 45 24.96 15.16 2.98
N ILE A 46 24.06 14.99 3.94
CA ILE A 46 23.97 13.79 4.79
C ILE A 46 23.66 12.54 3.96
N LYS A 47 22.68 12.58 3.04
CA LYS A 47 22.38 11.44 2.13
C LYS A 47 23.57 11.09 1.23
N LYS A 48 24.33 12.07 0.71
CA LYS A 48 25.57 11.81 -0.05
C LYS A 48 26.67 11.20 0.82
N GLN A 49 26.87 11.70 2.04
CA GLN A 49 27.83 11.13 2.99
C GLN A 49 27.46 9.68 3.37
N LYS A 50 26.18 9.38 3.66
CA LYS A 50 25.71 8.01 3.95
C LYS A 50 25.92 7.05 2.78
N ARG A 51 25.68 7.47 1.52
CA ARG A 51 25.99 6.65 0.33
C ARG A 51 27.49 6.33 0.21
N VAL A 52 28.39 7.32 0.40
CA VAL A 52 29.84 7.10 0.35
C VAL A 52 30.32 6.19 1.49
N LEU A 53 29.73 6.34 2.68
CA LEU A 53 30.10 5.56 3.86
C LEU A 53 29.65 4.09 3.72
N ASN A 54 28.42 3.84 3.26
CA ASN A 54 27.93 2.50 2.92
C ASN A 54 28.77 1.82 1.83
N SER A 55 29.20 2.56 0.79
CA SER A 55 30.07 2.03 -0.26
C SER A 55 31.42 1.56 0.30
N ARG A 56 32.04 2.33 1.19
CA ARG A 56 33.29 1.91 1.87
C ARG A 56 33.08 0.67 2.75
N LEU A 57 31.95 0.60 3.46
CA LEU A 57 31.61 -0.53 4.31
C LEU A 57 31.34 -1.81 3.48
N LYS A 58 30.74 -1.68 2.28
CA LYS A 58 30.64 -2.79 1.31
C LYS A 58 32.02 -3.26 0.84
N ASN A 59 32.92 -2.33 0.49
CA ASN A 59 34.25 -2.68 0.00
C ASN A 59 35.13 -3.34 1.08
N GLU A 60 35.12 -2.87 2.33
CA GLU A 60 35.82 -3.54 3.43
C GLU A 60 35.16 -4.89 3.79
N GLY A 61 33.85 -5.03 3.61
CA GLY A 61 33.14 -6.31 3.71
C GLY A 61 33.55 -7.34 2.65
N VAL A 62 33.72 -6.91 1.39
CA VAL A 62 34.24 -7.76 0.31
C VAL A 62 35.68 -8.16 0.59
N LEU A 63 36.55 -7.23 1.00
CA LEU A 63 37.93 -7.57 1.41
C LEU A 63 37.98 -8.61 2.53
N LEU A 64 37.10 -8.50 3.53
CA LEU A 64 36.96 -9.49 4.62
C LEU A 64 36.40 -10.84 4.14
N LYS A 65 35.52 -10.86 3.13
CA LYS A 65 35.02 -12.08 2.50
C LYS A 65 36.14 -12.78 1.73
N ASN A 66 36.79 -12.08 0.80
CA ASN A 66 37.88 -12.61 -0.01
C ASN A 66 39.03 -13.14 0.87
N LEU A 67 39.39 -12.45 1.97
CA LEU A 67 40.39 -12.93 2.93
C LEU A 67 40.02 -14.26 3.59
N LYS A 68 38.73 -14.51 3.88
CA LYS A 68 38.27 -15.81 4.41
C LYS A 68 38.26 -16.90 3.34
N GLU A 69 38.00 -16.54 2.09
CA GLU A 69 37.99 -17.48 0.95
C GLU A 69 39.40 -17.85 0.49
N THR A 70 40.38 -16.94 0.57
CA THR A 70 41.80 -17.22 0.28
C THR A 70 42.49 -18.06 1.37
N PHE A 71 42.02 -17.98 2.62
CA PHE A 71 42.63 -18.67 3.76
C PHE A 71 41.60 -19.50 4.55
N PRO A 72 41.14 -20.64 4.00
CA PRO A 72 40.16 -21.53 4.62
C PRO A 72 40.76 -22.22 5.87
N GLY A 73 40.56 -21.59 7.02
CA GLY A 73 41.11 -22.02 8.32
C GLY A 73 40.95 -20.98 9.43
N ILE A 74 40.75 -19.70 9.06
CA ILE A 74 40.53 -18.59 10.00
C ILE A 74 39.13 -18.70 10.64
N SER A 75 39.07 -19.36 11.79
CA SER A 75 37.87 -19.49 12.62
C SER A 75 37.37 -18.15 13.18
N ASN A 76 36.11 -18.10 13.61
CA ASN A 76 35.51 -16.85 14.10
C ASN A 76 36.14 -16.41 15.44
N PHE A 77 36.60 -15.15 15.49
CA PHE A 77 37.03 -14.48 16.72
C PHE A 77 35.85 -14.09 17.61
N GLU A 78 35.19 -15.09 18.20
CA GLU A 78 34.48 -14.89 19.46
C GLU A 78 35.48 -14.89 20.64
N LYS A 79 35.04 -14.41 21.81
CA LYS A 79 35.95 -14.12 22.92
C LYS A 79 36.39 -15.39 23.67
N GLY A 80 37.56 -15.91 23.29
CA GLY A 80 38.33 -16.83 24.13
C GLY A 80 38.39 -18.26 23.59
N ALA A 81 39.30 -18.50 22.65
CA ALA A 81 39.84 -19.82 22.34
C ALA A 81 41.35 -19.66 22.14
N SER A 82 42.14 -20.57 22.69
CA SER A 82 43.61 -20.46 22.74
C SER A 82 44.27 -21.74 22.21
N GLU A 83 44.25 -21.90 20.89
CA GLU A 83 44.98 -22.97 20.20
C GLU A 83 45.46 -22.45 18.84
N VAL A 84 46.73 -22.69 18.50
CA VAL A 84 47.35 -22.17 17.28
C VAL A 84 47.36 -23.27 16.23
N LYS A 85 46.55 -23.12 15.19
CA LYS A 85 46.65 -23.93 13.97
C LYS A 85 47.52 -23.20 12.94
N THR A 86 48.46 -23.92 12.34
CA THR A 86 49.27 -23.43 11.22
C THR A 86 48.38 -23.18 10.01
N VAL A 87 48.53 -22.00 9.39
CA VAL A 87 47.80 -21.62 8.18
C VAL A 87 48.78 -21.54 7.01
N PHE A 88 48.38 -22.14 5.90
CA PHE A 88 49.13 -22.18 4.65
C PHE A 88 48.54 -21.20 3.63
N ASP A 89 49.37 -20.72 2.72
CA ASP A 89 48.94 -19.99 1.53
C ASP A 89 48.40 -20.96 0.44
N PRO A 90 47.77 -20.45 -0.63
CA PRO A 90 47.29 -21.28 -1.74
C PRO A 90 48.37 -22.08 -2.48
N ASN A 91 49.65 -21.86 -2.20
CA ASN A 91 50.80 -22.56 -2.76
C ASN A 91 51.47 -23.51 -1.73
N GLY A 92 50.88 -23.68 -0.54
CA GLY A 92 51.39 -24.55 0.53
C GLY A 92 52.46 -23.95 1.45
N GLN A 93 52.75 -22.64 1.36
CA GLN A 93 53.74 -21.99 2.23
C GLN A 93 53.13 -21.56 3.57
N THR A 94 53.84 -21.81 4.68
CA THR A 94 53.40 -21.44 6.03
C THR A 94 53.39 -19.92 6.22
N ILE A 95 52.27 -19.34 6.66
CA ILE A 95 52.15 -17.90 6.92
C ILE A 95 52.21 -17.61 8.43
N ASP A 96 52.84 -16.49 8.80
CA ASP A 96 52.72 -15.86 10.12
C ASP A 96 51.26 -15.47 10.41
N GLN A 97 50.57 -16.31 11.19
CA GLN A 97 49.19 -16.12 11.62
C GLN A 97 49.00 -14.79 12.39
N ALA A 98 49.96 -14.40 13.22
CA ALA A 98 49.88 -13.17 14.01
C ALA A 98 49.88 -11.92 13.12
N LYS A 99 50.49 -11.99 11.93
CA LYS A 99 50.45 -10.94 10.90
C LYS A 99 49.09 -10.86 10.21
N ILE A 100 48.46 -11.99 9.91
CA ILE A 100 47.08 -12.06 9.37
C ILE A 100 46.08 -11.50 10.38
N ASP A 101 46.12 -11.98 11.63
CA ASP A 101 45.21 -11.54 12.70
C ASP A 101 45.29 -10.03 12.94
N ARG A 102 46.50 -9.47 12.87
CA ARG A 102 46.74 -8.02 13.02
C ARG A 102 46.16 -7.20 11.86
N ILE A 103 46.06 -7.77 10.66
CA ILE A 103 45.37 -7.17 9.50
C ILE A 103 43.85 -7.28 9.67
N ILE A 104 43.33 -8.45 10.02
CA ILE A 104 41.89 -8.68 10.21
C ILE A 104 41.33 -7.81 11.35
N LYS A 105 42.02 -7.74 12.49
CA LYS A 105 41.66 -6.87 13.63
C LYS A 105 41.66 -5.38 13.27
N LYS A 106 42.51 -4.97 12.31
CA LYS A 106 42.59 -3.60 11.76
C LYS A 106 41.53 -3.32 10.69
N LEU A 107 41.00 -4.33 10.01
CA LEU A 107 39.85 -4.20 9.11
C LEU A 107 38.53 -4.17 9.91
N MET A 108 38.38 -5.04 10.91
CA MET A 108 37.21 -5.07 11.79
C MET A 108 37.05 -3.74 12.55
N SER A 109 38.09 -3.22 13.20
CA SER A 109 37.97 -1.94 13.94
C SER A 109 37.68 -0.74 13.03
N LYS A 110 38.10 -0.77 11.75
CA LYS A 110 37.66 0.23 10.76
C LYS A 110 36.19 0.07 10.41
N LYS A 111 35.73 -1.14 10.11
CA LYS A 111 34.33 -1.47 9.83
C LYS A 111 33.42 -1.00 10.97
N ASP A 112 33.82 -1.23 12.22
CA ASP A 112 33.07 -0.82 13.41
C ASP A 112 33.03 0.72 13.53
N VAL A 113 34.17 1.40 13.34
CA VAL A 113 34.26 2.88 13.33
C VAL A 113 33.53 3.52 12.13
N LEU A 114 33.32 2.78 11.04
CA LEU A 114 32.45 3.19 9.92
C LEU A 114 30.96 2.97 10.25
N LEU A 115 30.64 1.93 11.01
CA LEU A 115 29.27 1.59 11.44
C LEU A 115 28.76 2.54 12.53
N GLU A 116 29.61 2.91 13.50
CA GLU A 116 29.33 3.95 14.50
C GLU A 116 29.05 5.32 13.84
N LYS A 117 29.69 5.60 12.70
CA LYS A 117 29.42 6.82 11.91
C LYS A 117 28.15 6.73 11.06
N LEU A 118 27.44 5.60 11.06
CA LEU A 118 26.13 5.42 10.45
C LEU A 118 24.97 5.46 11.48
N THR A 119 25.24 5.25 12.77
CA THR A 119 24.24 5.32 13.83
C THR A 119 23.98 6.77 14.26
N PRO A 120 22.72 7.24 14.28
CA PRO A 120 22.40 8.61 14.69
C PRO A 120 22.42 8.75 16.22
N THR A 121 23.30 9.58 16.74
CA THR A 121 23.33 9.91 18.18
C THR A 121 22.12 10.75 18.59
N LYS A 122 21.37 10.29 19.59
CA LYS A 122 20.37 11.12 20.29
C LYS A 122 21.10 12.17 21.13
N ASN A 123 20.73 13.44 20.99
CA ASN A 123 21.22 14.49 21.88
C ASN A 123 20.78 14.20 23.33
N LYS A 124 21.72 14.13 24.27
CA LYS A 124 21.45 14.36 25.69
C LYS A 124 21.74 15.83 26.01
N SER A 125 20.76 16.51 26.59
CA SER A 125 21.00 17.76 27.31
C SER A 125 21.93 17.51 28.50
N LYS A 126 22.84 18.45 28.76
CA LYS A 126 23.51 18.60 30.05
C LYS A 126 22.93 19.82 30.75
N SER A 127 22.76 19.72 32.07
CA SER A 127 22.49 20.83 32.99
C SER A 127 23.75 21.07 33.82
N ASP A 128 23.98 22.33 34.19
CA ASP A 128 25.23 22.75 34.84
C ASP A 128 25.22 22.63 36.37
N THR A 129 26.41 22.48 36.94
CA THR A 129 26.87 22.97 38.28
C THR A 129 28.32 22.47 38.48
N SER A 130 29.26 23.18 39.11
CA SER A 130 29.42 24.63 39.37
C SER A 130 30.77 24.89 40.03
N SER A 131 31.54 25.91 39.59
CA SER A 131 32.59 26.51 40.43
C SER A 131 32.97 27.95 40.03
N ILE A 132 33.17 28.76 41.07
CA ILE A 132 33.48 30.19 41.15
C ILE A 132 34.94 30.43 40.67
N SER A 133 35.20 31.24 39.62
CA SER A 133 35.48 32.71 39.58
C SER A 133 36.87 33.14 40.12
N PRO A 134 37.45 34.34 39.76
CA PRO A 134 37.21 35.25 38.62
C PRO A 134 38.52 35.83 37.96
N LYS A 135 38.35 36.79 37.02
CA LYS A 135 39.36 37.76 36.47
C LYS A 135 40.44 37.21 35.51
N VAL A 136 41.16 38.02 34.72
CA VAL A 136 40.82 39.09 33.72
C VAL A 136 42.15 39.63 33.16
N ASN A 137 42.32 39.71 31.83
CA ASN A 137 43.49 40.24 31.10
C ASN A 137 44.83 39.46 31.38
N THR A 138 45.89 39.48 30.56
CA THR A 138 46.41 40.53 29.67
C THR A 138 47.01 40.04 28.33
N THR A 139 47.07 41.01 27.43
CA THR A 139 47.65 41.15 26.09
C THR A 139 49.09 40.66 25.81
N SER A 140 49.36 40.46 24.51
CA SER A 140 50.66 40.57 23.79
C SER A 140 51.66 39.40 23.88
N ALA A 141 52.69 39.28 23.02
CA ALA A 141 52.80 39.31 21.53
C ALA A 141 54.31 39.25 21.14
N LYS A 142 54.69 38.46 20.10
CA LYS A 142 55.93 38.48 19.24
C LYS A 142 56.22 37.03 18.74
N THR A 143 56.33 36.71 17.44
CA THR A 143 57.42 36.91 16.44
C THR A 143 58.75 36.20 16.79
N LYS A 144 59.61 35.69 15.88
CA LYS A 144 59.73 35.79 14.40
C LYS A 144 60.78 34.77 13.86
N LYS A 145 60.69 34.35 12.59
CA LYS A 145 61.78 34.11 11.59
C LYS A 145 61.11 33.61 10.28
N LYS A 146 61.19 34.30 9.13
CA LYS A 146 62.30 34.49 8.15
C LYS A 146 62.65 33.20 7.39
N GLY A 147 62.78 33.17 6.05
CA GLY A 147 62.72 34.25 5.03
C GLY A 147 62.15 33.77 3.67
N THR A 148 61.70 34.64 2.74
CA THR A 148 62.45 35.48 1.74
C THR A 148 62.91 34.71 0.48
N ASP A 149 62.78 35.18 -0.78
CA ASP A 149 62.02 36.31 -1.39
C ASP A 149 62.11 36.24 -2.95
N LYS A 150 61.33 37.05 -3.70
CA LYS A 150 61.43 37.42 -5.17
C LYS A 150 61.08 36.31 -6.19
N SER A 151 60.17 36.48 -7.17
CA SER A 151 59.99 37.44 -8.32
C SER A 151 60.82 37.05 -9.56
N LYS A 152 60.36 37.13 -10.84
CA LYS A 152 59.44 38.10 -11.49
C LYS A 152 58.78 37.55 -12.79
N SER A 153 57.96 38.37 -13.45
CA SER A 153 57.28 38.22 -14.78
C SER A 153 58.22 37.89 -15.97
N VAL A 154 57.77 37.38 -17.16
CA VAL A 154 57.06 38.07 -18.27
C VAL A 154 56.57 37.06 -19.37
N LYS A 155 55.42 37.35 -20.03
CA LYS A 155 54.99 37.27 -21.48
C LYS A 155 55.94 36.66 -22.56
N ALA A 156 55.53 36.21 -23.76
CA ALA A 156 54.24 36.19 -24.51
C ALA A 156 54.20 35.13 -25.67
N GLU A 157 53.04 35.02 -26.36
CA GLU A 157 52.78 34.73 -27.81
C GLU A 157 53.65 33.69 -28.61
N GLU A 158 53.05 32.59 -29.10
CA GLU A 158 52.64 32.31 -30.52
C GLU A 158 53.64 31.38 -31.28
N THR A 159 53.35 30.69 -32.41
CA THR A 159 52.16 30.54 -33.29
C THR A 159 52.13 29.14 -33.99
N SER A 160 50.99 28.77 -34.61
CA SER A 160 50.85 27.80 -35.74
C SER A 160 51.03 26.28 -35.45
N LYS A 161 50.46 25.32 -36.20
CA LYS A 161 49.46 25.27 -37.30
C LYS A 161 48.81 23.85 -37.29
N SER A 162 47.47 23.70 -37.39
CA SER A 162 46.69 23.28 -38.60
C SER A 162 47.07 21.92 -39.22
N GLU A 163 46.19 20.97 -39.57
CA GLU A 163 44.71 20.92 -39.67
C GLU A 163 44.18 19.56 -39.10
N LYS A 164 43.09 18.84 -39.48
CA LYS A 164 41.98 18.96 -40.46
C LYS A 164 40.78 18.06 -40.07
N GLN A 165 39.70 18.06 -40.87
CA GLN A 165 38.71 16.97 -41.01
C GLN A 165 38.72 16.45 -42.46
N PRO A 166 37.93 15.39 -42.80
CA PRO A 166 36.66 15.69 -43.47
C PRO A 166 35.47 14.82 -43.00
N SER A 167 34.32 14.95 -43.68
CA SER A 167 33.04 14.29 -43.36
C SER A 167 32.23 13.97 -44.65
N LYS A 168 31.06 13.30 -44.50
CA LYS A 168 30.11 12.81 -45.55
C LYS A 168 30.56 11.50 -46.25
N GLY A 169 29.68 10.65 -46.79
CA GLY A 169 28.21 10.56 -46.65
C GLY A 169 27.48 9.81 -47.79
N ASN A 170 26.51 8.94 -47.43
CA ASN A 170 25.42 8.34 -48.24
C ASN A 170 25.69 7.62 -49.60
N LYS A 171 25.40 6.31 -49.63
CA LYS A 171 24.59 5.51 -50.60
C LYS A 171 24.59 4.04 -50.07
N ARG A 172 23.52 3.25 -50.00
CA ARG A 172 22.37 2.96 -50.89
C ARG A 172 22.74 2.12 -52.12
N SER A 173 22.59 0.81 -51.99
CA SER A 173 22.59 -0.17 -53.08
C SER A 173 21.52 -1.25 -52.85
N THR A 174 20.56 -1.33 -53.76
CA THR A 174 19.66 -2.47 -53.96
C THR A 174 20.26 -3.37 -55.05
N VAL A 175 20.02 -4.68 -54.97
CA VAL A 175 20.15 -5.60 -56.11
C VAL A 175 18.93 -6.51 -56.09
N GLU A 176 18.37 -6.80 -57.27
CA GLU A 176 17.09 -7.48 -57.43
C GLU A 176 17.24 -8.92 -57.92
N MET A 177 16.18 -9.70 -57.71
CA MET A 177 15.62 -10.74 -58.60
C MET A 177 16.55 -11.66 -59.42
N SER A 178 16.31 -12.97 -59.26
CA SER A 178 16.20 -13.88 -60.40
C SER A 178 14.84 -14.60 -60.32
N ALA A 179 14.29 -15.02 -61.46
CA ALA A 179 12.93 -15.57 -61.54
C ALA A 179 12.79 -16.63 -62.64
N SER A 180 12.08 -17.72 -62.32
CA SER A 180 11.42 -18.68 -63.24
C SER A 180 10.86 -19.83 -62.40
N SER A 181 9.80 -20.58 -62.73
CA SER A 181 8.56 -20.41 -63.50
C SER A 181 8.10 -21.81 -63.93
N LYS A 182 7.09 -22.37 -63.26
CA LYS A 182 6.26 -23.58 -63.59
C LYS A 182 5.42 -23.88 -62.34
N GLY A 183 4.12 -24.15 -62.35
CA GLY A 183 3.13 -24.15 -63.44
C GLY A 183 2.48 -25.52 -63.64
N ASP A 184 1.30 -25.76 -63.04
CA ASP A 184 0.13 -26.29 -63.77
C ASP A 184 -1.18 -26.40 -62.94
N ASN A 185 -2.26 -26.52 -63.71
CA ASN A 185 -3.71 -26.46 -63.47
C ASN A 185 -4.39 -27.25 -62.32
N GLN A 186 -5.37 -26.60 -61.65
CA GLN A 186 -6.85 -26.85 -61.62
C GLN A 186 -7.46 -28.29 -61.84
N PRO A 187 -8.76 -28.56 -61.51
CA PRO A 187 -9.82 -27.71 -60.90
C PRO A 187 -10.79 -28.34 -59.83
N SER A 188 -11.48 -27.48 -59.06
CA SER A 188 -12.83 -27.69 -58.42
C SER A 188 -12.95 -28.70 -57.24
N LYS A 189 -13.89 -28.60 -56.27
CA LYS A 189 -15.25 -28.00 -56.22
C LYS A 189 -15.63 -27.43 -54.83
N GLY A 190 -16.54 -26.45 -54.81
CA GLY A 190 -17.42 -26.12 -53.67
C GLY A 190 -16.83 -25.22 -52.56
N ASN A 191 -17.63 -24.56 -51.71
CA ASN A 191 -19.06 -24.24 -51.81
C ASN A 191 -19.42 -23.00 -50.95
N LYS A 192 -20.47 -22.26 -51.33
CA LYS A 192 -21.19 -21.17 -50.62
C LYS A 192 -20.45 -20.28 -49.59
N ARG A 193 -20.33 -18.97 -49.91
CA ARG A 193 -20.08 -17.89 -48.94
C ARG A 193 -21.25 -17.72 -47.95
N SER A 194 -20.91 -17.40 -46.70
CA SER A 194 -21.68 -16.49 -45.85
C SER A 194 -20.69 -15.63 -45.05
N THR A 195 -20.71 -14.31 -45.27
CA THR A 195 -19.76 -13.38 -44.65
C THR A 195 -20.28 -12.90 -43.29
N VAL A 196 -19.48 -13.11 -42.24
CA VAL A 196 -19.68 -12.48 -40.92
C VAL A 196 -18.86 -11.19 -40.89
N GLU A 197 -19.50 -10.08 -40.54
CA GLU A 197 -18.85 -8.77 -40.51
C GLU A 197 -18.02 -8.56 -39.24
N THR A 198 -16.76 -8.16 -39.41
CA THR A 198 -15.86 -7.80 -38.30
C THR A 198 -16.01 -6.31 -37.95
N SER A 199 -16.88 -5.99 -36.98
CA SER A 199 -17.05 -4.62 -36.50
C SER A 199 -15.91 -4.20 -35.55
N SER A 200 -14.98 -3.37 -36.03
CA SER A 200 -13.82 -2.89 -35.27
C SER A 200 -14.19 -1.91 -34.14
N SER A 201 -13.91 -2.28 -32.89
CA SER A 201 -14.09 -1.43 -31.71
C SER A 201 -13.21 -0.17 -31.77
N SER A 202 -13.82 1.01 -31.83
CA SER A 202 -13.11 2.30 -31.97
C SER A 202 -13.46 3.30 -30.86
N LYS A 203 -12.49 3.51 -29.95
CA LYS A 203 -12.26 4.72 -29.14
C LYS A 203 -13.48 5.53 -28.68
N ILE A 204 -13.94 5.28 -27.46
CA ILE A 204 -14.86 6.19 -26.76
C ILE A 204 -14.07 7.35 -26.13
N ILE A 205 -13.87 8.42 -26.90
CA ILE A 205 -13.63 9.77 -26.36
C ILE A 205 -14.94 10.54 -26.55
N ALA A 206 -15.64 10.80 -25.45
CA ALA A 206 -16.95 11.46 -25.48
C ALA A 206 -16.82 12.93 -25.92
N LYS A 207 -17.19 13.22 -27.17
CA LYS A 207 -17.58 14.57 -27.60
C LYS A 207 -19.08 14.76 -27.31
N PRO A 208 -19.52 15.96 -26.88
CA PRO A 208 -20.93 16.21 -26.61
C PRO A 208 -21.76 16.11 -27.90
N LYS A 209 -22.89 15.40 -27.83
CA LYS A 209 -23.93 15.43 -28.87
C LYS A 209 -24.93 16.54 -28.53
N ASN A 210 -25.11 17.49 -29.43
CA ASN A 210 -26.29 18.37 -29.41
C ASN A 210 -27.48 17.60 -29.98
N ASN A 211 -28.30 16.99 -29.13
CA ASN A 211 -29.64 16.54 -29.51
C ASN A 211 -30.65 17.63 -29.14
N SER A 212 -30.89 18.57 -30.05
CA SER A 212 -32.13 19.36 -30.02
C SER A 212 -33.26 18.50 -30.59
N ASN A 213 -34.40 18.46 -29.90
CA ASN A 213 -35.61 17.70 -30.22
C ASN A 213 -35.51 16.18 -29.98
N GLU A 214 -35.73 15.75 -28.74
CA GLU A 214 -36.34 14.45 -28.45
C GLU A 214 -37.62 14.65 -27.65
N THR A 215 -38.69 13.95 -28.05
CA THR A 215 -39.97 13.85 -27.34
C THR A 215 -39.77 13.10 -26.01
N PRO A 216 -40.67 13.26 -25.00
CA PRO A 216 -40.47 12.64 -23.68
C PRO A 216 -40.38 11.12 -23.76
N GLN A 217 -39.17 10.58 -23.58
CA GLN A 217 -38.98 9.14 -23.43
C GLN A 217 -39.72 8.66 -22.17
N SER A 218 -40.47 7.57 -22.27
CA SER A 218 -41.21 6.99 -21.15
C SER A 218 -40.26 6.68 -19.99
N ALA A 219 -40.49 7.28 -18.81
CA ALA A 219 -39.58 7.19 -17.68
C ALA A 219 -39.25 5.73 -17.31
N LYS A 220 -38.00 5.32 -17.53
CA LYS A 220 -37.49 3.98 -17.21
C LYS A 220 -37.71 3.71 -15.72
N LYS A 221 -38.47 2.67 -15.40
CA LYS A 221 -38.76 2.30 -14.00
C LYS A 221 -37.47 1.87 -13.30
N ILE A 222 -37.00 2.72 -12.37
CA ILE A 222 -35.83 2.46 -11.52
C ILE A 222 -36.02 1.14 -10.75
N LYS A 223 -35.00 0.29 -10.75
CA LYS A 223 -34.98 -1.02 -10.09
C LYS A 223 -33.82 -1.08 -9.08
N LEU A 224 -34.01 -0.46 -7.93
CA LEU A 224 -33.08 -0.57 -6.79
C LEU A 224 -33.13 -2.00 -6.22
N SER A 225 -32.01 -2.47 -5.68
CA SER A 225 -31.97 -3.72 -4.92
C SER A 225 -32.56 -3.54 -3.53
N GLU A 226 -33.35 -4.52 -3.09
CA GLU A 226 -33.84 -4.66 -1.70
C GLU A 226 -32.89 -5.52 -0.84
N GLU A 227 -31.90 -6.16 -1.45
CA GLU A 227 -30.96 -7.08 -0.80
C GLU A 227 -29.77 -6.32 -0.18
N SER A 228 -29.27 -6.77 0.98
CA SER A 228 -28.10 -6.15 1.60
C SER A 228 -26.85 -6.33 0.74
N SER A 229 -25.90 -5.41 0.89
CA SER A 229 -24.60 -5.48 0.23
C SER A 229 -23.76 -6.68 0.69
N GLU A 230 -23.93 -7.12 1.93
CA GLU A 230 -23.33 -8.33 2.47
C GLU A 230 -23.87 -9.59 1.78
N GLU A 231 -25.20 -9.67 1.55
CA GLU A 231 -25.82 -10.78 0.82
C GLU A 231 -25.46 -10.73 -0.68
N GLN A 232 -25.38 -9.54 -1.29
CA GLN A 232 -24.83 -9.39 -2.64
C GLN A 232 -23.37 -9.89 -2.71
N GLY A 233 -22.55 -9.56 -1.70
CA GLY A 233 -21.19 -10.08 -1.52
C GLY A 233 -21.15 -11.60 -1.35
N ARG A 234 -22.04 -12.15 -0.52
CA ARG A 234 -22.23 -13.59 -0.31
C ARG A 234 -22.60 -14.32 -1.60
N LYS A 235 -23.42 -13.73 -2.46
CA LYS A 235 -23.75 -14.26 -3.79
C LYS A 235 -22.57 -14.21 -4.77
N GLN A 236 -21.79 -13.14 -4.79
CA GLN A 236 -20.55 -13.10 -5.59
C GLN A 236 -19.53 -14.14 -5.09
N PHE A 237 -19.46 -14.37 -3.78
CA PHE A 237 -18.61 -15.41 -3.21
C PHE A 237 -19.13 -16.82 -3.50
N GLN A 238 -20.44 -17.04 -3.46
CA GLN A 238 -21.07 -18.30 -3.88
C GLN A 238 -20.82 -18.61 -5.36
N TRP A 239 -20.78 -17.58 -6.22
CA TRP A 239 -20.35 -17.73 -7.62
C TRP A 239 -18.86 -18.12 -7.73
N ILE A 240 -17.95 -17.48 -6.98
CA ILE A 240 -16.55 -17.92 -6.90
C ILE A 240 -16.43 -19.39 -6.48
N LEU A 241 -17.22 -19.84 -5.50
CA LEU A 241 -17.22 -21.22 -4.99
C LEU A 241 -18.03 -22.23 -5.83
N GLY A 242 -18.82 -21.78 -6.82
CA GLY A 242 -19.65 -22.65 -7.66
C GLY A 242 -20.61 -23.51 -6.84
N ASN A 243 -20.43 -24.84 -6.89
CA ASN A 243 -21.28 -25.80 -6.19
C ASN A 243 -20.91 -26.00 -4.69
N THR A 244 -19.77 -25.47 -4.22
CA THR A 244 -19.43 -25.50 -2.79
C THR A 244 -20.20 -24.40 -2.07
N SER A 245 -21.07 -24.73 -1.12
CA SER A 245 -21.80 -23.69 -0.39
C SER A 245 -20.87 -22.85 0.49
N VAL A 246 -21.16 -21.55 0.59
CA VAL A 246 -20.38 -20.59 1.41
C VAL A 246 -20.19 -21.09 2.85
N ASP A 247 -21.23 -21.66 3.47
CA ASP A 247 -21.16 -22.13 4.86
C ASP A 247 -20.33 -23.42 4.99
N SER A 248 -20.36 -24.30 3.98
CA SER A 248 -19.48 -25.48 3.94
C SER A 248 -18.02 -25.07 3.75
N PHE A 249 -17.76 -24.03 2.94
CA PHE A 249 -16.43 -23.46 2.78
C PHE A 249 -15.89 -22.88 4.11
N PHE A 250 -16.62 -22.00 4.79
CA PHE A 250 -16.18 -21.42 6.05
C PHE A 250 -16.02 -22.47 7.17
N LYS A 251 -16.90 -23.47 7.22
CA LYS A 251 -16.80 -24.57 8.18
C LYS A 251 -15.55 -25.44 7.94
N ASN A 252 -15.30 -25.85 6.70
CA ASN A 252 -14.40 -26.96 6.39
C ASN A 252 -13.05 -26.56 5.76
N HIS A 253 -12.93 -25.36 5.17
CA HIS A 253 -11.76 -24.94 4.36
C HIS A 253 -11.10 -23.65 4.84
N TRP A 254 -11.89 -22.63 5.17
CA TRP A 254 -11.38 -21.33 5.63
C TRP A 254 -10.38 -21.46 6.79
N GLU A 255 -9.21 -20.84 6.64
CA GLU A 255 -8.08 -20.89 7.59
C GLU A 255 -7.58 -22.31 7.96
N LYS A 256 -7.94 -23.34 7.19
CA LYS A 256 -7.69 -24.76 7.54
C LYS A 256 -7.11 -25.59 6.41
N LYS A 257 -7.70 -25.53 5.22
CA LYS A 257 -7.46 -26.51 4.15
C LYS A 257 -7.70 -25.94 2.76
N VAL A 258 -6.69 -26.11 1.91
CA VAL A 258 -6.73 -25.92 0.45
C VAL A 258 -8.02 -26.48 -0.16
N LEU A 259 -8.61 -25.74 -1.10
CA LEU A 259 -9.76 -26.18 -1.89
C LEU A 259 -9.46 -25.97 -3.37
N HIS A 260 -9.59 -27.03 -4.17
CA HIS A 260 -9.55 -26.95 -5.63
C HIS A 260 -10.94 -27.27 -6.17
N ILE A 261 -11.46 -26.42 -7.06
CA ILE A 261 -12.72 -26.61 -7.77
C ILE A 261 -12.43 -26.60 -9.27
N ALA A 262 -12.34 -27.79 -9.85
CA ALA A 262 -12.26 -27.96 -11.30
C ALA A 262 -13.60 -27.62 -11.96
N ARG A 263 -13.59 -26.82 -13.03
CA ARG A 263 -14.76 -26.52 -13.86
C ARG A 263 -14.56 -27.04 -15.29
N LYS A 264 -15.66 -27.42 -15.92
CA LYS A 264 -15.71 -27.75 -17.36
C LYS A 264 -16.18 -26.58 -18.23
N GLU A 265 -16.15 -25.37 -17.67
CA GLU A 265 -16.67 -24.15 -18.29
C GLU A 265 -15.55 -23.12 -18.46
N LYS A 266 -14.88 -23.16 -19.61
CA LYS A 266 -13.69 -22.34 -19.90
C LYS A 266 -13.95 -20.84 -19.97
N THR A 267 -15.23 -20.44 -20.01
CA THR A 267 -15.68 -19.05 -20.10
C THR A 267 -16.06 -18.42 -18.77
N TYR A 268 -16.07 -19.20 -17.67
CA TYR A 268 -16.71 -18.83 -16.40
C TYR A 268 -16.20 -17.51 -15.78
N TYR A 269 -14.93 -17.16 -16.01
CA TYR A 269 -14.30 -15.94 -15.50
C TYR A 269 -13.93 -14.91 -16.59
N ASN A 270 -14.35 -15.11 -17.85
CA ASN A 270 -13.93 -14.27 -19.00
C ASN A 270 -14.33 -12.79 -18.91
N ASN A 271 -15.30 -12.47 -18.04
CA ASN A 271 -15.75 -11.11 -17.79
C ASN A 271 -14.82 -10.32 -16.84
N LEU A 272 -13.83 -10.95 -16.20
CA LEU A 272 -12.97 -10.30 -15.23
C LEU A 272 -11.78 -9.57 -15.88
N ILE A 273 -10.92 -10.28 -16.61
CA ILE A 273 -9.74 -9.73 -17.29
C ILE A 273 -9.22 -10.72 -18.34
N THR A 274 -8.65 -10.21 -19.43
CA THR A 274 -7.92 -10.98 -20.45
C THR A 274 -6.50 -10.42 -20.65
N SER A 275 -5.62 -11.20 -21.28
CA SER A 275 -4.27 -10.77 -21.67
C SER A 275 -4.30 -9.61 -22.68
N VAL A 276 -5.32 -9.55 -23.53
CA VAL A 276 -5.58 -8.42 -24.44
C VAL A 276 -5.88 -7.14 -23.66
N LEU A 277 -6.71 -7.20 -22.62
CA LEU A 277 -7.02 -6.04 -21.79
C LEU A 277 -5.78 -5.49 -21.04
N ILE A 278 -4.80 -6.35 -20.73
CA ILE A 278 -3.52 -5.91 -20.15
C ILE A 278 -2.71 -5.08 -21.18
N ASP A 279 -2.71 -5.46 -22.46
CA ASP A 279 -2.06 -4.68 -23.53
C ASP A 279 -2.76 -3.34 -23.77
N GLU A 280 -4.10 -3.31 -23.79
CA GLU A 280 -4.91 -2.08 -23.87
C GLU A 280 -4.58 -1.14 -22.70
N ILE A 281 -4.56 -1.66 -21.47
CA ILE A 281 -4.23 -0.87 -20.27
C ILE A 281 -2.82 -0.28 -20.34
N LEU A 282 -1.82 -1.05 -20.78
CA LEU A 282 -0.44 -0.58 -20.94
C LEU A 282 -0.29 0.54 -21.99
N ARG A 283 -1.13 0.54 -23.03
CA ARG A 283 -1.16 1.59 -24.07
C ARG A 283 -1.80 2.86 -23.54
N ASP A 284 -3.04 2.75 -23.05
CA ASP A 284 -3.92 3.88 -22.79
C ASP A 284 -3.71 4.52 -21.41
N ASN A 285 -3.08 3.80 -20.46
CA ASN A 285 -2.83 4.30 -19.10
C ASN A 285 -1.33 4.53 -18.82
N PHE A 286 -1.05 5.41 -17.85
CA PHE A 286 0.31 5.62 -17.33
C PHE A 286 0.63 4.57 -16.26
N ILE A 287 1.05 3.39 -16.70
CA ILE A 287 1.44 2.27 -15.83
C ILE A 287 2.92 2.38 -15.47
N GLU A 288 3.27 2.32 -14.18
CA GLU A 288 4.66 2.38 -13.70
C GLU A 288 5.16 1.02 -13.21
N TYR A 289 6.43 0.70 -13.51
CA TYR A 289 7.09 -0.47 -12.93
C TYR A 289 7.22 -0.35 -11.41
N THR A 290 7.13 -1.48 -10.69
CA THR A 290 7.15 -1.59 -9.21
C THR A 290 5.94 -0.97 -8.49
N LYS A 291 5.28 0.05 -9.05
CA LYS A 291 4.02 0.61 -8.52
C LYS A 291 2.80 -0.19 -9.00
N ASN A 292 2.71 -0.41 -10.32
CA ASN A 292 1.56 -1.02 -10.97
C ASN A 292 1.90 -2.36 -11.61
N ILE A 293 3.14 -2.60 -12.03
CA ILE A 293 3.51 -3.82 -12.75
C ILE A 293 4.93 -4.27 -12.41
N ASP A 294 5.14 -5.58 -12.29
CA ASP A 294 6.45 -6.20 -12.12
C ASP A 294 6.74 -7.19 -13.25
N ILE A 295 8.01 -7.27 -13.62
CA ILE A 295 8.58 -8.31 -14.47
C ILE A 295 9.40 -9.25 -13.58
N THR A 296 9.10 -10.56 -13.59
CA THR A 296 9.73 -11.53 -12.69
C THR A 296 10.07 -12.84 -13.38
N SER A 297 11.13 -13.50 -12.92
CA SER A 297 11.58 -14.80 -13.41
C SER A 297 11.99 -15.70 -12.24
N TYR A 298 11.90 -17.01 -12.44
CA TYR A 298 12.50 -18.03 -11.58
C TYR A 298 13.21 -19.06 -12.45
N VAL A 299 14.55 -19.07 -12.38
CA VAL A 299 15.43 -19.91 -13.20
C VAL A 299 16.56 -20.41 -12.31
N ASP A 300 16.94 -21.68 -12.43
CA ASP A 300 18.03 -22.33 -11.67
C ASP A 300 17.99 -22.06 -10.14
N GLY A 301 16.77 -22.06 -9.59
CA GLY A 301 16.51 -21.83 -8.17
C GLY A 301 16.57 -20.36 -7.72
N GLN A 302 16.88 -19.41 -8.61
CA GLN A 302 16.98 -17.97 -8.31
C GLN A 302 15.77 -17.19 -8.81
N ARG A 303 15.27 -16.22 -8.01
CA ARG A 303 14.07 -15.42 -8.31
C ARG A 303 14.38 -13.94 -8.48
N GLU A 304 14.24 -13.43 -9.70
CA GLU A 304 14.61 -12.04 -10.03
C GLU A 304 13.40 -11.10 -10.20
N THR A 305 13.66 -9.80 -9.98
CA THR A 305 12.79 -8.71 -10.43
C THR A 305 13.56 -7.96 -11.50
N LEU A 306 13.01 -7.88 -12.71
CA LEU A 306 13.68 -7.31 -13.89
C LEU A 306 13.12 -5.92 -14.27
N ASN A 307 12.42 -5.27 -13.34
CA ASN A 307 11.79 -3.95 -13.50
C ASN A 307 12.80 -2.86 -13.95
N PRO A 308 12.59 -2.23 -15.11
CA PRO A 308 13.19 -0.94 -15.45
C PRO A 308 12.71 0.21 -14.54
N GLU A 309 13.39 1.36 -14.57
CA GLU A 309 12.87 2.58 -13.92
C GLU A 309 11.79 3.26 -14.80
N GLY A 310 10.65 3.65 -14.20
CA GLY A 310 9.64 4.51 -14.82
C GLY A 310 8.44 3.79 -15.46
N ARG A 311 7.93 4.33 -16.57
CA ARG A 311 6.70 3.83 -17.24
C ARG A 311 6.95 2.49 -17.92
N ALA A 312 6.07 1.52 -17.65
CA ALA A 312 5.95 0.30 -18.43
C ALA A 312 5.27 0.60 -19.76
N LEU A 313 6.00 0.39 -20.86
CA LEU A 313 5.48 0.49 -22.22
C LEU A 313 5.28 -0.93 -22.80
N PRO A 314 4.21 -1.17 -23.58
CA PRO A 314 3.88 -2.50 -24.10
C PRO A 314 5.06 -3.22 -24.76
N GLN A 315 5.81 -2.52 -25.62
CA GLN A 315 6.96 -3.10 -26.33
C GLN A 315 8.03 -3.68 -25.37
N VAL A 316 8.28 -3.02 -24.23
CA VAL A 316 9.29 -3.47 -23.26
C VAL A 316 8.74 -4.60 -22.39
N VAL A 317 7.47 -4.50 -21.97
CA VAL A 317 6.80 -5.57 -21.21
C VAL A 317 6.71 -6.87 -22.03
N TRP A 318 6.39 -6.77 -23.32
CA TRP A 318 6.25 -7.94 -24.20
C TRP A 318 7.58 -8.51 -24.68
N ASP A 319 8.64 -7.70 -24.77
CA ASP A 319 10.02 -8.21 -24.97
C ASP A 319 10.45 -9.09 -23.78
N TYR A 320 10.29 -8.63 -22.54
CA TYR A 320 10.53 -9.45 -21.35
C TYR A 320 9.67 -10.73 -21.32
N TYR A 321 8.39 -10.63 -21.69
CA TYR A 321 7.47 -11.77 -21.74
C TYR A 321 7.88 -12.81 -22.80
N GLN A 322 8.33 -12.37 -23.98
CA GLN A 322 8.88 -13.27 -25.00
C GLN A 322 10.18 -13.93 -24.54
N ASN A 323 10.99 -13.22 -23.75
CA ASN A 323 12.16 -13.75 -23.04
C ASN A 323 11.81 -14.50 -21.73
N GLY A 324 10.65 -15.14 -21.67
CA GLY A 324 10.27 -16.08 -20.60
C GLY A 324 9.82 -15.45 -19.27
N CYS A 325 9.85 -14.14 -19.11
CA CYS A 325 9.49 -13.48 -17.85
C CYS A 325 7.97 -13.47 -17.62
N SER A 326 7.55 -13.65 -16.37
CA SER A 326 6.18 -13.40 -15.96
C SER A 326 5.93 -11.91 -15.76
N VAL A 327 4.71 -11.47 -16.10
CA VAL A 327 4.20 -10.12 -15.87
C VAL A 327 3.18 -10.19 -14.73
N ARG A 328 3.46 -9.52 -13.61
CA ARG A 328 2.52 -9.36 -12.48
C ARG A 328 1.95 -7.95 -12.49
N PHE A 329 0.64 -7.82 -12.64
CA PHE A 329 -0.07 -6.53 -12.56
C PHE A 329 -0.71 -6.38 -11.18
N LEU A 330 -0.41 -5.27 -10.52
CA LEU A 330 -0.74 -4.95 -9.13
C LEU A 330 -1.98 -4.05 -9.06
N ASN A 331 -2.88 -4.34 -8.12
CA ASN A 331 -4.11 -3.56 -7.88
C ASN A 331 -4.94 -3.32 -9.18
N PRO A 332 -5.18 -4.36 -10.01
CA PRO A 332 -5.80 -4.24 -11.34
C PRO A 332 -7.21 -3.64 -11.30
N GLN A 333 -7.91 -3.74 -10.17
CA GLN A 333 -9.20 -3.10 -9.93
C GLN A 333 -9.18 -1.56 -10.02
N THR A 334 -7.99 -0.94 -10.05
CA THR A 334 -7.80 0.49 -10.37
C THR A 334 -8.27 0.83 -11.80
N TYR A 335 -8.12 -0.12 -12.72
CA TYR A 335 -8.35 0.07 -14.16
C TYR A 335 -9.49 -0.80 -14.70
N ILE A 336 -9.89 -1.85 -13.97
CA ILE A 336 -10.78 -2.91 -14.44
C ILE A 336 -12.06 -2.93 -13.59
N LYS A 337 -13.13 -2.31 -14.10
CA LYS A 337 -14.42 -2.17 -13.39
C LYS A 337 -15.04 -3.51 -12.95
N PRO A 338 -14.98 -4.63 -13.71
CA PRO A 338 -15.45 -5.94 -13.22
C PRO A 338 -14.72 -6.43 -11.97
N LEU A 339 -13.39 -6.27 -11.89
CA LEU A 339 -12.61 -6.59 -10.69
C LEU A 339 -12.89 -5.61 -9.55
N GLN A 340 -13.10 -4.32 -9.84
CA GLN A 340 -13.56 -3.36 -8.83
C GLN A 340 -14.91 -3.77 -8.21
N GLN A 341 -15.87 -4.19 -9.05
CA GLN A 341 -17.18 -4.65 -8.61
C GLN A 341 -17.08 -5.94 -7.79
N LEU A 342 -16.28 -6.91 -8.23
CA LEU A 342 -16.07 -8.15 -7.50
C LEU A 342 -15.42 -7.89 -6.13
N ASN A 343 -14.30 -7.18 -6.09
CA ASN A 343 -13.57 -6.89 -4.86
C ASN A 343 -14.42 -6.07 -3.87
N ALA A 344 -15.11 -5.01 -4.34
CA ALA A 344 -15.97 -4.20 -3.47
C ALA A 344 -17.18 -4.98 -2.94
N SER A 345 -17.70 -5.96 -3.69
CA SER A 345 -18.78 -6.84 -3.22
C SER A 345 -18.27 -7.84 -2.16
N LEU A 346 -17.09 -8.44 -2.39
CA LEU A 346 -16.49 -9.37 -1.43
C LEU A 346 -16.05 -8.65 -0.15
N GLN A 347 -15.60 -7.40 -0.23
CA GLN A 347 -15.26 -6.56 0.92
C GLN A 347 -16.44 -6.37 1.89
N GLU A 348 -17.66 -6.23 1.37
CA GLU A 348 -18.88 -6.16 2.18
C GLU A 348 -19.19 -7.47 2.91
N LEU A 349 -18.79 -8.63 2.36
CA LEU A 349 -18.92 -9.94 3.02
C LEU A 349 -17.82 -10.18 4.08
N PHE A 350 -16.57 -9.82 3.76
CA PHE A 350 -15.40 -10.16 4.59
C PHE A 350 -15.05 -9.10 5.65
N GLY A 351 -15.72 -7.93 5.66
CA GLY A 351 -15.44 -6.84 6.60
C GLY A 351 -14.02 -6.27 6.52
N SER A 352 -13.28 -6.58 5.46
CA SER A 352 -11.85 -6.32 5.29
C SER A 352 -11.53 -6.05 3.82
N PHE A 353 -10.43 -5.34 3.56
CA PHE A 353 -10.04 -4.97 2.19
C PHE A 353 -9.79 -6.20 1.32
N VAL A 354 -10.35 -6.18 0.10
CA VAL A 354 -10.14 -7.22 -0.91
C VAL A 354 -9.24 -6.68 -2.01
N GLY A 355 -8.00 -7.15 -2.01
CA GLY A 355 -7.01 -6.89 -3.05
C GLY A 355 -7.14 -7.86 -4.23
N ALA A 356 -6.43 -7.54 -5.31
CA ALA A 356 -6.19 -8.47 -6.41
C ALA A 356 -4.79 -8.26 -6.99
N ASN A 357 -4.23 -9.31 -7.58
CA ASN A 357 -3.04 -9.28 -8.44
C ASN A 357 -3.29 -10.23 -9.62
N THR A 358 -2.86 -9.88 -10.84
CA THR A 358 -2.95 -10.80 -12.00
C THR A 358 -1.58 -11.21 -12.49
N TYR A 359 -1.42 -12.49 -12.84
CA TYR A 359 -0.13 -13.10 -13.18
C TYR A 359 -0.21 -13.72 -14.57
N LEU A 360 0.45 -13.09 -15.53
CA LEU A 360 0.57 -13.53 -16.91
C LEU A 360 1.96 -14.16 -17.12
N THR A 361 2.01 -15.48 -17.30
CA THR A 361 3.27 -16.25 -17.46
C THR A 361 3.34 -16.85 -18.88
N PRO A 362 4.46 -16.71 -19.61
CA PRO A 362 4.65 -17.29 -20.94
C PRO A 362 4.90 -18.80 -20.84
N ALA A 363 4.74 -19.53 -21.94
CA ALA A 363 4.86 -20.98 -21.95
C ALA A 363 6.27 -21.49 -21.56
N ASN A 364 6.31 -22.63 -20.87
CA ASN A 364 7.51 -23.28 -20.34
C ASN A 364 8.30 -22.47 -19.28
N SER A 365 7.71 -21.50 -18.57
CA SER A 365 8.42 -20.72 -17.54
C SER A 365 7.75 -20.71 -16.16
N GLN A 366 8.50 -20.21 -15.18
CA GLN A 366 8.08 -19.95 -13.80
C GLN A 366 8.50 -18.51 -13.44
N GLY A 367 7.59 -17.76 -12.80
CA GLY A 367 7.84 -16.34 -12.47
C GLY A 367 8.27 -16.08 -11.02
N PHE A 368 8.07 -17.06 -10.14
CA PHE A 368 8.22 -16.91 -8.69
C PHE A 368 8.77 -18.20 -8.08
N ALA A 369 9.60 -18.06 -7.04
CA ALA A 369 10.06 -19.17 -6.21
C ALA A 369 8.90 -19.72 -5.35
N PRO A 370 9.07 -20.89 -4.72
CA PRO A 370 8.20 -21.31 -3.62
C PRO A 370 8.13 -20.26 -2.50
N HIS A 371 6.92 -19.91 -2.07
CA HIS A 371 6.67 -18.98 -0.96
C HIS A 371 5.27 -19.21 -0.35
N TYR A 372 4.99 -18.62 0.81
CA TYR A 372 3.63 -18.41 1.33
C TYR A 372 3.36 -16.91 1.51
N ASP A 373 2.08 -16.53 1.48
CA ASP A 373 1.62 -15.16 1.73
C ASP A 373 0.96 -14.99 3.10
N ASP A 374 0.67 -13.73 3.47
CA ASP A 374 -0.07 -13.31 4.68
C ASP A 374 -1.57 -13.03 4.45
N ILE A 375 -2.10 -13.50 3.33
CA ILE A 375 -3.50 -13.32 2.91
C ILE A 375 -4.18 -14.65 2.57
N GLU A 376 -5.50 -14.68 2.74
CA GLU A 376 -6.33 -15.77 2.24
C GLU A 376 -6.52 -15.56 0.73
N ALA A 377 -6.07 -16.53 -0.08
CA ALA A 377 -5.91 -16.38 -1.53
C ALA A 377 -6.93 -17.21 -2.31
N PHE A 378 -7.61 -16.59 -3.28
CA PHE A 378 -8.50 -17.25 -4.23
C PHE A 378 -7.95 -17.03 -5.65
N ILE A 379 -7.32 -18.06 -6.21
CA ILE A 379 -6.73 -18.05 -7.55
C ILE A 379 -7.81 -18.48 -8.55
N LEU A 380 -8.23 -17.55 -9.40
CA LEU A 380 -9.18 -17.78 -10.50
C LEU A 380 -8.39 -17.91 -11.80
N GLN A 381 -8.38 -19.10 -12.41
CA GLN A 381 -7.65 -19.34 -13.66
C GLN A 381 -8.47 -18.83 -14.86
N LEU A 382 -7.86 -17.97 -15.69
CA LEU A 382 -8.54 -17.19 -16.73
C LEU A 382 -8.18 -17.63 -18.15
N GLU A 383 -6.88 -17.82 -18.43
CA GLU A 383 -6.39 -18.23 -19.74
C GLU A 383 -5.30 -19.29 -19.60
N GLY A 384 -5.13 -20.11 -20.65
CA GLY A 384 -4.03 -21.06 -20.73
C GLY A 384 -4.06 -22.11 -19.64
N ARG A 385 -2.89 -22.60 -19.19
CA ARG A 385 -2.76 -23.69 -18.22
C ARG A 385 -1.54 -23.53 -17.32
N LYS A 386 -1.70 -23.78 -16.01
CA LYS A 386 -0.59 -23.69 -15.03
C LYS A 386 -0.56 -24.90 -14.12
N ALA A 387 0.60 -25.54 -14.00
CA ALA A 387 0.87 -26.57 -13.01
C ALA A 387 1.18 -25.89 -11.66
N TRP A 388 0.38 -26.19 -10.64
CA TRP A 388 0.53 -25.73 -9.28
C TRP A 388 0.97 -26.87 -8.37
N LYS A 389 1.90 -26.57 -7.46
CA LYS A 389 2.25 -27.42 -6.32
C LYS A 389 2.00 -26.65 -5.03
N VAL A 390 1.28 -27.26 -4.09
CA VAL A 390 0.93 -26.67 -2.80
C VAL A 390 1.39 -27.61 -1.68
N TYR A 391 1.92 -27.03 -0.61
CA TYR A 391 2.54 -27.71 0.52
C TYR A 391 1.89 -27.18 1.81
N ALA A 392 1.81 -28.01 2.84
CA ALA A 392 1.35 -27.55 4.15
C ALA A 392 2.40 -26.62 4.81
N PRO A 393 1.99 -25.75 5.76
CA PRO A 393 2.93 -25.10 6.69
C PRO A 393 3.88 -26.13 7.32
N ARG A 394 5.18 -25.81 7.39
CA ARG A 394 6.20 -26.79 7.81
C ARG A 394 6.34 -26.89 9.32
N THR A 395 5.93 -25.83 10.03
CA THR A 395 5.98 -25.70 11.50
C THR A 395 4.82 -24.85 12.00
N ASP A 396 4.48 -24.93 13.29
CA ASP A 396 3.37 -24.15 13.88
C ASP A 396 3.48 -22.62 13.68
N PRO A 397 4.67 -21.98 13.77
CA PRO A 397 4.84 -20.56 13.43
C PRO A 397 4.57 -20.19 11.96
N GLU A 398 4.48 -21.17 11.06
CA GLU A 398 4.08 -20.99 9.65
C GLU A 398 2.58 -21.25 9.42
N GLN A 399 1.83 -21.65 10.44
CA GLN A 399 0.36 -21.76 10.37
C GLN A 399 -0.26 -20.36 10.57
N LEU A 400 -1.08 -19.92 9.61
CA LEU A 400 -1.79 -18.62 9.63
C LEU A 400 -0.91 -17.37 9.91
N PRO A 401 0.28 -17.23 9.29
CA PRO A 401 1.26 -16.19 9.60
C PRO A 401 0.76 -14.77 9.29
N ARG A 402 1.28 -13.78 10.02
CA ARG A 402 0.96 -12.34 9.85
C ARG A 402 1.78 -11.62 8.77
N TYR A 403 2.71 -12.32 8.12
CA TYR A 403 3.69 -11.79 7.16
C TYR A 403 4.10 -12.88 6.15
N SER A 404 4.23 -12.54 4.85
CA SER A 404 4.67 -13.47 3.80
C SER A 404 6.08 -14.01 4.07
N SER A 405 6.39 -15.18 3.51
CA SER A 405 7.70 -15.83 3.63
C SER A 405 8.80 -15.13 2.82
N PRO A 406 10.09 -15.41 3.08
CA PRO A 406 11.11 -15.30 2.04
C PRO A 406 10.82 -16.27 0.89
N ASN A 407 11.54 -16.12 -0.23
CA ASN A 407 11.61 -17.17 -1.25
C ASN A 407 12.33 -18.39 -0.66
N PHE A 408 11.75 -19.59 -0.78
CA PHE A 408 12.38 -20.85 -0.38
C PHE A 408 13.06 -21.56 -1.56
N THR A 409 14.02 -22.44 -1.27
CA THR A 409 14.56 -23.40 -2.25
C THR A 409 13.69 -24.67 -2.35
N GLN A 410 13.98 -25.58 -3.28
CA GLN A 410 13.19 -26.81 -3.44
C GLN A 410 13.45 -27.83 -2.31
N GLU A 411 14.63 -27.75 -1.69
CA GLU A 411 15.05 -28.58 -0.55
C GLU A 411 14.32 -28.18 0.74
N GLU A 412 13.87 -26.92 0.84
CA GLU A 412 13.24 -26.35 2.03
C GLU A 412 11.75 -26.67 2.19
N ILE A 413 11.06 -27.09 1.13
CA ILE A 413 9.57 -27.13 1.08
C ILE A 413 8.98 -28.54 1.23
N GLY A 414 9.79 -29.60 1.15
CA GLY A 414 9.34 -30.98 1.35
C GLY A 414 8.47 -31.52 0.21
N ARG A 415 7.40 -32.27 0.56
CA ARG A 415 6.50 -32.91 -0.41
C ARG A 415 5.19 -32.13 -0.54
N PRO A 416 4.65 -31.94 -1.75
CA PRO A 416 3.37 -31.26 -1.94
C PRO A 416 2.21 -32.11 -1.41
N ILE A 417 1.19 -31.44 -0.87
CA ILE A 417 -0.10 -32.02 -0.48
C ILE A 417 -1.14 -31.94 -1.61
N LEU A 418 -0.88 -31.12 -2.63
CA LEU A 418 -1.66 -31.02 -3.86
C LEU A 418 -0.71 -30.70 -5.03
N GLU A 419 -0.83 -31.48 -6.11
CA GLU A 419 -0.30 -31.13 -7.42
C GLU A 419 -1.45 -31.15 -8.43
N VAL A 420 -1.62 -30.08 -9.20
CA VAL A 420 -2.77 -29.89 -10.09
C VAL A 420 -2.39 -29.00 -11.28
N ILE A 421 -2.97 -29.25 -12.45
CA ILE A 421 -2.92 -28.32 -13.59
C ILE A 421 -4.28 -27.61 -13.62
N LEU A 422 -4.28 -26.28 -13.40
CA LEU A 422 -5.49 -25.46 -13.53
C LEU A 422 -5.72 -25.10 -15.01
N GLU A 423 -6.97 -25.23 -15.43
CA GLU A 423 -7.53 -24.79 -16.72
C GLU A 423 -8.47 -23.58 -16.52
N PRO A 424 -8.86 -22.86 -17.60
CA PRO A 424 -9.75 -21.70 -17.49
C PRO A 424 -11.08 -22.08 -16.82
N GLY A 425 -11.50 -21.27 -15.85
CA GLY A 425 -12.67 -21.52 -15.01
C GLY A 425 -12.37 -22.21 -13.68
N ASP A 426 -11.18 -22.78 -13.46
CA ASP A 426 -10.84 -23.42 -12.18
C ASP A 426 -10.61 -22.39 -11.06
N LEU A 427 -10.98 -22.78 -9.82
CA LEU A 427 -10.60 -22.09 -8.59
C LEU A 427 -9.61 -22.94 -7.80
N LEU A 428 -8.54 -22.31 -7.29
CA LEU A 428 -7.71 -22.82 -6.21
C LEU A 428 -7.73 -21.81 -5.05
N TYR A 429 -8.21 -22.22 -3.88
CA TYR A 429 -8.12 -21.46 -2.64
C TYR A 429 -6.99 -21.98 -1.74
N LEU A 430 -6.19 -21.04 -1.22
CA LEU A 430 -5.07 -21.28 -0.30
C LEU A 430 -5.27 -20.46 0.98
N PRO A 431 -5.27 -21.08 2.17
CA PRO A 431 -5.11 -20.34 3.41
C PRO A 431 -3.70 -19.75 3.53
N ARG A 432 -3.54 -18.63 4.25
CA ARG A 432 -2.22 -18.01 4.45
C ARG A 432 -1.26 -18.97 5.19
N GLY A 433 0.02 -18.93 4.82
CA GLY A 433 1.03 -19.89 5.30
C GLY A 433 1.18 -21.18 4.48
N PHE A 434 0.23 -21.53 3.60
CA PHE A 434 0.41 -22.66 2.67
C PHE A 434 1.42 -22.28 1.59
N ILE A 435 2.58 -22.95 1.59
CA ILE A 435 3.62 -22.74 0.60
C ILE A 435 3.12 -23.20 -0.76
N HIS A 436 3.36 -22.43 -1.80
CA HIS A 436 2.96 -22.75 -3.16
C HIS A 436 4.01 -22.32 -4.19
N GLN A 437 4.01 -23.00 -5.34
CA GLN A 437 4.72 -22.59 -6.55
C GLN A 437 3.92 -22.99 -7.80
N ALA A 438 4.10 -22.26 -8.90
CA ALA A 438 3.37 -22.52 -10.14
C ALA A 438 4.14 -22.18 -11.42
N SER A 439 4.22 -23.13 -12.35
CA SER A 439 4.85 -23.00 -13.67
C SER A 439 3.86 -23.32 -14.79
N THR A 440 4.07 -22.73 -15.96
CA THR A 440 3.24 -23.06 -17.15
C THR A 440 3.63 -24.41 -17.73
N VAL A 441 2.63 -25.16 -18.21
CA VAL A 441 2.84 -26.42 -18.93
C VAL A 441 3.33 -26.16 -20.38
N PRO A 442 3.91 -27.16 -21.07
CA PRO A 442 4.43 -26.96 -22.42
C PRO A 442 3.41 -26.42 -23.42
N SER A 443 3.86 -25.47 -24.25
CA SER A 443 3.08 -24.80 -25.31
C SER A 443 1.81 -24.04 -24.86
N HIS A 444 1.62 -23.79 -23.56
CA HIS A 444 0.52 -22.99 -23.03
C HIS A 444 1.06 -21.84 -22.18
N HIS A 445 0.57 -20.61 -22.40
CA HIS A 445 0.74 -19.54 -21.42
C HIS A 445 -0.18 -19.79 -20.21
N SER A 446 -0.19 -18.87 -19.25
CA SER A 446 -1.22 -18.81 -18.21
C SER A 446 -1.54 -17.38 -17.84
N LEU A 447 -2.83 -17.07 -17.70
CA LEU A 447 -3.33 -15.91 -16.95
C LEU A 447 -4.20 -16.40 -15.79
N HIS A 448 -3.95 -15.88 -14.59
CA HIS A 448 -4.88 -15.97 -13.46
C HIS A 448 -4.96 -14.65 -12.70
N VAL A 449 -6.04 -14.46 -11.97
CA VAL A 449 -6.17 -13.42 -10.93
C VAL A 449 -6.18 -14.09 -9.57
N THR A 450 -5.36 -13.59 -8.66
CA THR A 450 -5.42 -13.95 -7.24
C THR A 450 -6.20 -12.85 -6.53
N ILE A 451 -7.40 -13.17 -6.05
CA ILE A 451 -8.15 -12.31 -5.13
C ILE A 451 -7.62 -12.58 -3.72
N SER A 452 -7.31 -11.53 -2.96
CA SER A 452 -6.60 -11.61 -1.68
C SER A 452 -7.33 -10.85 -0.58
N VAL A 453 -7.57 -11.49 0.57
CA VAL A 453 -8.36 -10.91 1.67
C VAL A 453 -7.77 -11.26 3.04
N TYR A 454 -8.31 -10.66 4.11
CA TYR A 454 -8.05 -11.01 5.51
C TYR A 454 -6.63 -10.71 6.05
N GLN A 455 -5.84 -9.90 5.33
CA GLN A 455 -4.54 -9.43 5.82
C GLN A 455 -4.72 -8.76 7.19
N LYS A 456 -3.95 -9.20 8.20
CA LYS A 456 -3.94 -8.61 9.57
C LYS A 456 -5.33 -8.44 10.19
N THR A 457 -6.19 -9.44 9.97
CA THR A 457 -7.56 -9.49 10.51
C THR A 457 -7.69 -10.60 11.58
N ALA A 458 -6.62 -10.88 12.34
CA ALA A 458 -6.60 -11.92 13.36
C ALA A 458 -6.80 -11.36 14.79
N TRP A 459 -7.07 -12.24 15.76
CA TRP A 459 -7.26 -11.89 17.17
C TRP A 459 -6.13 -11.03 17.77
N VAL A 460 -4.88 -11.23 17.33
CA VAL A 460 -3.73 -10.44 17.78
C VAL A 460 -3.74 -9.03 17.20
N ASP A 461 -4.25 -8.81 15.99
CA ASP A 461 -4.42 -7.48 15.40
C ASP A 461 -5.52 -6.70 16.15
N LEU A 462 -6.61 -7.37 16.55
CA LEU A 462 -7.64 -6.81 17.44
C LEU A 462 -7.08 -6.44 18.82
N LEU A 463 -6.28 -7.32 19.44
CA LEU A 463 -5.65 -7.04 20.74
C LEU A 463 -4.61 -5.90 20.65
N GLU A 464 -3.89 -5.77 19.54
CA GLU A 464 -3.01 -4.63 19.27
C GLU A 464 -3.77 -3.30 19.12
N LYS A 465 -5.08 -3.31 18.84
CA LYS A 465 -5.97 -2.13 18.91
C LYS A 465 -6.60 -1.92 20.28
N ALA A 466 -7.12 -2.97 20.91
CA ALA A 466 -7.88 -2.88 22.17
C ALA A 466 -6.98 -2.58 23.38
N LEU A 467 -5.83 -3.25 23.51
CA LEU A 467 -4.98 -3.12 24.71
C LEU A 467 -4.41 -1.70 24.92
N PRO A 468 -4.01 -0.93 23.88
CA PRO A 468 -3.64 0.48 24.05
C PRO A 468 -4.76 1.38 24.55
N LYS A 469 -6.03 1.09 24.23
CA LYS A 469 -7.21 1.85 24.72
C LYS A 469 -7.54 1.44 26.16
N ALA A 470 -7.58 0.14 26.45
CA ALA A 470 -7.72 -0.40 27.80
C ALA A 470 -6.70 0.20 28.79
N LEU A 471 -5.44 0.38 28.35
CA LEU A 471 -4.40 1.03 29.14
C LEU A 471 -4.67 2.53 29.39
N GLN A 472 -5.30 3.25 28.45
CA GLN A 472 -5.71 4.65 28.64
C GLN A 472 -6.87 4.77 29.62
N VAL A 473 -7.89 3.90 29.50
CA VAL A 473 -9.03 3.85 30.43
C VAL A 473 -8.57 3.44 31.83
N ALA A 474 -7.76 2.38 31.96
CA ALA A 474 -7.21 1.96 33.24
C ALA A 474 -6.35 3.05 33.89
N ALA A 475 -5.50 3.75 33.11
CA ALA A 475 -4.69 4.86 33.61
C ALA A 475 -5.50 6.12 33.97
N SER A 476 -6.74 6.28 33.49
CA SER A 476 -7.63 7.37 33.90
C SER A 476 -8.46 6.99 35.14
N ALA A 477 -9.00 5.78 35.19
CA ALA A 477 -9.84 5.30 36.28
C ALA A 477 -9.06 4.92 37.55
N ASP A 478 -7.93 4.22 37.43
CA ASP A 478 -7.25 3.58 38.56
C ASP A 478 -5.87 4.19 38.87
N VAL A 479 -5.62 4.43 40.15
CA VAL A 479 -4.34 4.95 40.65
C VAL A 479 -3.23 3.90 40.63
N GLU A 480 -3.54 2.60 40.70
CA GLU A 480 -2.53 1.53 40.68
C GLU A 480 -1.75 1.53 39.35
N PHE A 481 -2.43 1.75 38.22
CA PHE A 481 -1.81 1.90 36.90
C PHE A 481 -1.01 3.21 36.76
N ARG A 482 -1.26 4.22 37.61
CA ARG A 482 -0.53 5.50 37.65
C ARG A 482 0.65 5.50 38.63
N ARG A 483 0.82 4.48 39.48
CA ARG A 483 1.93 4.44 40.45
C ARG A 483 3.27 4.28 39.73
N GLY A 484 4.25 5.07 40.14
CA GLY A 484 5.60 5.05 39.56
C GLY A 484 6.30 3.71 39.78
N LEU A 485 7.07 3.26 38.78
CA LEU A 485 7.93 2.09 38.88
C LEU A 485 8.96 2.25 40.03
N PRO A 486 9.40 1.14 40.67
CA PRO A 486 10.40 1.19 41.73
C PRO A 486 11.66 1.97 41.34
N ILE A 487 12.19 2.76 42.29
CA ILE A 487 13.39 3.57 42.06
C ILE A 487 14.56 2.66 41.68
N GLY A 488 15.11 2.88 40.48
CA GLY A 488 16.19 2.05 39.95
C GLY A 488 15.75 0.75 39.24
N TYR A 489 14.49 0.62 38.83
CA TYR A 489 13.95 -0.55 38.10
C TYR A 489 14.83 -1.04 36.93
N LEU A 490 15.58 -0.15 36.27
CA LEU A 490 16.55 -0.47 35.21
C LEU A 490 17.73 -1.37 35.65
N LYS A 491 17.91 -1.59 36.96
CA LYS A 491 18.85 -2.57 37.52
C LYS A 491 18.19 -3.92 37.85
N GLN A 492 16.86 -4.00 37.80
CA GLN A 492 16.06 -5.13 38.29
C GLN A 492 15.48 -5.99 37.16
N ALA A 493 15.42 -5.44 35.94
CA ALA A 493 14.90 -6.11 34.75
C ALA A 493 15.54 -5.56 33.46
N GLY A 494 15.53 -6.38 32.41
CA GLY A 494 16.05 -6.06 31.08
C GLY A 494 17.16 -7.03 30.61
N LEU A 495 17.60 -6.87 29.35
CA LEU A 495 18.62 -7.72 28.71
C LEU A 495 20.07 -7.40 29.12
N SER A 496 20.28 -6.41 30.00
CA SER A 496 21.62 -6.05 30.49
C SER A 496 22.13 -7.10 31.48
N PRO A 497 23.42 -7.49 31.46
CA PRO A 497 24.01 -8.33 32.51
C PRO A 497 23.87 -7.74 33.92
N ALA A 498 23.77 -6.41 34.04
CA ALA A 498 23.50 -5.71 35.30
C ALA A 498 22.00 -5.65 35.67
N GLY A 499 21.12 -6.33 34.91
CA GLY A 499 19.68 -6.44 35.12
C GLY A 499 19.27 -7.64 35.99
N ALA A 500 20.24 -8.45 36.44
CA ALA A 500 20.06 -9.47 37.48
C ALA A 500 20.05 -8.83 38.88
N GLY A 501 19.15 -7.85 39.08
CA GLY A 501 18.94 -7.19 40.36
C GLY A 501 18.37 -8.14 41.43
N LYS A 502 18.19 -7.64 42.67
CA LYS A 502 17.94 -8.52 43.83
C LYS A 502 16.71 -9.40 43.56
N PRO A 503 16.78 -10.73 43.70
CA PRO A 503 15.68 -11.63 43.31
C PRO A 503 14.33 -11.29 43.95
N ALA A 504 14.32 -10.79 45.18
CA ALA A 504 13.10 -10.33 45.86
C ALA A 504 12.49 -9.04 45.23
N GLU A 505 13.33 -8.07 44.84
CA GLU A 505 12.89 -6.82 44.20
C GLU A 505 12.33 -7.12 42.81
N ARG A 506 13.03 -7.97 42.03
CA ARG A 506 12.53 -8.47 40.75
C ARG A 506 11.22 -9.26 40.88
N LYS A 507 11.13 -10.22 41.82
CA LYS A 507 9.92 -11.02 42.06
C LYS A 507 8.73 -10.14 42.47
N THR A 508 8.97 -9.05 43.19
CA THR A 508 7.95 -8.05 43.55
C THR A 508 7.46 -7.28 42.32
N MET A 509 8.38 -6.84 41.44
CA MET A 509 8.01 -6.23 40.15
C MET A 509 7.22 -7.18 39.26
N GLU A 510 7.64 -8.44 39.13
CA GLU A 510 6.92 -9.46 38.35
C GLU A 510 5.52 -9.77 38.91
N LYS A 511 5.37 -9.82 40.24
CA LYS A 511 4.06 -9.96 40.89
C LYS A 511 3.15 -8.76 40.58
N THR A 512 3.68 -7.54 40.70
CA THR A 512 2.92 -6.30 40.43
C THR A 512 2.50 -6.22 38.96
N LEU A 513 3.41 -6.50 38.02
CA LEU A 513 3.13 -6.53 36.59
C LEU A 513 2.02 -7.55 36.27
N ARG A 514 2.12 -8.78 36.80
CA ARG A 514 1.07 -9.80 36.61
C ARG A 514 -0.27 -9.35 37.17
N SER A 515 -0.28 -8.76 38.37
CA SER A 515 -1.51 -8.24 39.01
C SER A 515 -2.17 -7.13 38.18
N LEU A 516 -1.38 -6.20 37.62
CA LEU A 516 -1.89 -5.14 36.76
C LEU A 516 -2.36 -5.68 35.40
N VAL A 517 -1.71 -6.69 34.83
CA VAL A 517 -2.16 -7.35 33.59
C VAL A 517 -3.46 -8.14 33.82
N THR A 518 -3.62 -8.83 34.95
CA THR A 518 -4.89 -9.44 35.33
C THR A 518 -5.99 -8.39 35.46
N LYS A 519 -5.70 -7.26 36.14
CA LYS A 519 -6.68 -6.18 36.31
C LYS A 519 -7.00 -5.43 35.00
N LEU A 520 -6.06 -5.37 34.05
CA LEU A 520 -6.27 -4.71 32.75
C LEU A 520 -7.43 -5.33 31.98
N VAL A 521 -7.73 -6.63 32.19
CA VAL A 521 -8.87 -7.33 31.58
C VAL A 521 -10.21 -6.65 31.91
N GLU A 522 -10.35 -6.05 33.09
CA GLU A 522 -11.55 -5.28 33.50
C GLU A 522 -11.80 -4.04 32.62
N PHE A 523 -10.78 -3.58 31.89
CA PHE A 523 -10.80 -2.39 31.03
C PHE A 523 -10.70 -2.70 29.53
N VAL A 524 -10.68 -3.98 29.12
CA VAL A 524 -10.62 -4.36 27.70
C VAL A 524 -12.01 -4.29 27.08
N SER A 525 -12.29 -3.19 26.36
CA SER A 525 -13.48 -3.09 25.50
C SER A 525 -13.26 -3.81 24.18
N LEU A 526 -14.20 -4.71 23.84
CA LEU A 526 -14.28 -5.30 22.49
C LEU A 526 -14.63 -4.23 21.47
N ASP A 527 -15.62 -3.39 21.78
CA ASP A 527 -16.18 -2.41 20.85
C ASP A 527 -15.14 -1.34 20.46
N GLU A 528 -14.34 -0.83 21.41
CA GLU A 528 -13.25 0.11 21.10
C GLU A 528 -12.17 -0.51 20.19
N GLY A 529 -11.88 -1.80 20.39
CA GLY A 529 -10.95 -2.55 19.53
C GLY A 529 -11.49 -2.73 18.11
N VAL A 530 -12.77 -3.07 17.99
CA VAL A 530 -13.46 -3.25 16.70
C VAL A 530 -13.70 -1.89 16.00
N ASP A 531 -13.91 -0.80 16.73
CA ASP A 531 -13.97 0.56 16.18
C ASP A 531 -12.62 1.02 15.63
N GLU A 532 -11.52 0.75 16.35
CA GLU A 532 -10.16 1.02 15.87
C GLU A 532 -9.77 0.14 14.67
N MET A 533 -10.26 -1.10 14.58
CA MET A 533 -10.13 -1.90 13.35
C MET A 533 -11.01 -1.35 12.23
N GLY A 534 -12.26 -1.00 12.53
CA GLY A 534 -13.25 -0.46 11.59
C GLY A 534 -12.79 0.86 10.97
N LYS A 535 -12.23 1.77 11.76
CA LYS A 535 -11.55 3.00 11.30
C LYS A 535 -10.47 2.71 10.26
N GLN A 536 -9.65 1.68 10.50
CA GLN A 536 -8.60 1.29 9.55
C GLN A 536 -9.21 0.65 8.30
N ALA A 537 -10.24 -0.19 8.44
CA ALA A 537 -10.97 -0.77 7.32
C ALA A 537 -11.64 0.31 6.45
N MET A 538 -12.20 1.38 7.04
CA MET A 538 -12.76 2.52 6.29
C MET A 538 -11.69 3.27 5.46
N HIS A 539 -10.43 3.28 5.88
CA HIS A 539 -9.32 3.87 5.10
C HIS A 539 -8.77 2.92 4.02
N ASP A 540 -8.80 1.61 4.31
CA ASP A 540 -8.23 0.57 3.46
C ASP A 540 -9.18 0.15 2.33
N ALA A 541 -10.49 0.26 2.57
CA ALA A 541 -11.55 -0.15 1.68
C ALA A 541 -11.54 0.52 0.29
N LEU A 542 -11.93 -0.24 -0.72
CA LEU A 542 -12.37 0.32 -2.01
C LEU A 542 -13.68 1.10 -1.83
N PRO A 543 -13.88 2.21 -2.58
CA PRO A 543 -15.17 2.88 -2.65
C PRO A 543 -16.23 1.95 -3.28
N PRO A 544 -17.51 2.07 -2.88
CA PRO A 544 -18.57 1.18 -3.31
C PRO A 544 -18.95 1.46 -4.77
N VAL A 545 -19.09 0.40 -5.57
CA VAL A 545 -19.58 0.56 -6.96
C VAL A 545 -21.10 0.65 -6.94
N LEU A 546 -21.64 1.79 -7.39
CA LEU A 546 -23.06 2.01 -7.58
C LEU A 546 -23.53 1.45 -8.93
N SER A 547 -24.78 0.97 -8.97
CA SER A 547 -25.50 0.75 -10.22
C SER A 547 -26.04 2.09 -10.78
N ASP A 548 -26.33 2.15 -12.09
CA ASP A 548 -26.82 3.39 -12.74
C ASP A 548 -28.17 3.85 -12.16
N ASP A 549 -28.99 2.90 -11.70
CA ASP A 549 -30.28 3.15 -11.06
C ASP A 549 -30.08 3.65 -9.60
N GLU A 550 -29.07 3.17 -8.86
CA GLU A 550 -28.69 3.74 -7.55
C GLU A 550 -28.05 5.12 -7.70
N LEU A 551 -27.25 5.34 -8.75
CA LEU A 551 -26.60 6.62 -9.00
C LEU A 551 -27.65 7.75 -9.13
N GLN A 552 -28.74 7.48 -9.86
CA GLN A 552 -29.91 8.38 -9.97
C GLN A 552 -30.68 8.60 -8.66
N CYS A 553 -30.43 7.79 -7.63
CA CYS A 553 -31.01 7.89 -6.30
C CYS A 553 -29.99 8.36 -5.23
N THR A 554 -28.86 8.93 -5.65
CA THR A 554 -27.83 9.56 -4.80
C THR A 554 -27.50 10.97 -5.30
N VAL A 555 -26.84 11.78 -4.49
CA VAL A 555 -26.38 13.15 -4.85
C VAL A 555 -25.55 13.19 -6.15
N PHE A 556 -24.85 12.10 -6.49
CA PHE A 556 -24.02 12.02 -7.69
C PHE A 556 -24.83 12.05 -9.01
N GLY A 557 -25.97 11.37 -9.06
CA GLY A 557 -26.86 11.36 -10.23
C GLY A 557 -28.06 12.30 -10.13
N ASN A 558 -28.46 12.68 -8.91
CA ASN A 558 -29.65 13.49 -8.65
C ASN A 558 -29.31 14.95 -8.23
N GLY A 559 -30.33 15.81 -8.14
CA GLY A 559 -30.20 17.19 -7.68
C GLY A 559 -29.66 18.19 -8.71
N MET A 560 -29.17 19.32 -8.22
CA MET A 560 -28.94 20.55 -9.00
C MET A 560 -27.90 20.37 -10.11
N ARG A 561 -28.20 20.88 -11.31
CA ARG A 561 -27.30 20.86 -12.49
C ARG A 561 -27.37 22.19 -13.23
N ILE A 562 -26.30 22.59 -13.91
CA ILE A 562 -26.30 23.77 -14.78
C ILE A 562 -26.96 23.40 -16.12
N SER A 563 -27.95 24.18 -16.54
CA SER A 563 -28.61 24.04 -17.83
C SER A 563 -27.68 24.50 -18.97
N ALA A 564 -27.59 23.68 -20.01
CA ALA A 564 -26.78 23.99 -21.19
C ALA A 564 -27.36 25.20 -21.94
N GLY A 565 -26.51 26.16 -22.29
CA GLY A 565 -26.91 27.38 -23.02
C GLY A 565 -27.37 28.53 -22.12
N THR A 566 -28.22 28.29 -21.09
CA THR A 566 -28.69 29.38 -20.21
C THR A 566 -27.78 29.64 -19.02
N GLY A 567 -26.99 28.66 -18.58
CA GLY A 567 -26.12 28.78 -17.40
C GLY A 567 -26.88 28.81 -16.05
N GLN A 568 -28.21 28.74 -16.06
CA GLN A 568 -29.04 28.68 -14.87
C GLN A 568 -28.90 27.32 -14.17
N VAL A 569 -29.03 27.31 -12.84
CA VAL A 569 -29.03 26.06 -12.07
C VAL A 569 -30.45 25.54 -11.96
N ILE A 570 -30.71 24.39 -12.57
CA ILE A 570 -32.01 23.71 -12.62
C ILE A 570 -32.01 22.47 -11.72
N ASN A 571 -33.19 21.86 -11.55
CA ASN A 571 -33.39 20.64 -10.74
C ASN A 571 -32.99 20.82 -9.26
N ARG A 572 -33.48 21.88 -8.60
CA ARG A 572 -33.34 22.05 -7.16
C ARG A 572 -34.14 20.97 -6.42
N THR A 573 -33.47 20.18 -5.59
CA THR A 573 -34.05 19.08 -4.81
C THR A 573 -33.69 19.24 -3.34
N ASP A 574 -34.54 18.79 -2.42
CA ASP A 574 -34.23 18.72 -0.98
C ASP A 574 -34.81 17.43 -0.35
N LEU A 575 -34.28 17.02 0.79
CA LEU A 575 -34.74 15.85 1.54
C LEU A 575 -35.98 16.18 2.38
N GLY A 576 -37.14 16.24 1.72
CA GLY A 576 -38.43 16.39 2.40
C GLY A 576 -38.67 15.27 3.43
N HIS A 577 -39.46 15.56 4.47
CA HIS A 577 -39.69 14.69 5.62
C HIS A 577 -40.13 13.25 5.28
N ASP A 578 -40.96 13.07 4.25
CA ASP A 578 -41.44 11.75 3.81
C ASP A 578 -40.46 11.00 2.89
N THR A 579 -39.33 11.62 2.54
CA THR A 579 -38.28 10.98 1.73
C THR A 579 -37.78 9.73 2.43
N LYS A 580 -37.80 8.61 1.71
CA LYS A 580 -37.31 7.32 2.21
C LYS A 580 -35.86 7.14 1.79
N VAL A 581 -34.97 6.99 2.77
CA VAL A 581 -33.50 6.85 2.63
C VAL A 581 -32.99 5.57 3.30
N ARG A 582 -31.88 5.03 2.79
CA ARG A 582 -31.08 3.97 3.42
C ARG A 582 -29.59 4.31 3.31
N LEU A 583 -28.74 3.66 4.11
CA LEU A 583 -27.29 3.68 3.86
C LEU A 583 -26.96 3.14 2.47
N VAL A 584 -25.89 3.66 1.86
CA VAL A 584 -25.46 3.26 0.51
C VAL A 584 -25.03 1.79 0.45
N ARG A 585 -24.27 1.33 1.45
CA ARG A 585 -23.89 -0.08 1.71
C ARG A 585 -23.88 -0.31 3.24
N ALA A 586 -23.85 -1.57 3.69
CA ALA A 586 -23.76 -1.93 5.11
C ALA A 586 -22.46 -1.38 5.72
N ASN A 587 -21.33 -1.69 5.07
CA ASN A 587 -20.00 -1.34 5.54
C ASN A 587 -19.47 -0.04 4.89
N ALA A 588 -20.38 0.88 4.54
CA ALA A 588 -20.05 2.17 3.94
C ALA A 588 -19.39 3.17 4.90
N CYS A 589 -19.64 3.03 6.21
CA CYS A 589 -19.16 3.94 7.25
C CYS A 589 -18.98 3.27 8.61
N ARG A 590 -18.15 3.85 9.47
CA ARG A 590 -17.95 3.47 10.88
C ARG A 590 -17.96 4.71 11.77
N LEU A 591 -18.81 4.71 12.80
CA LEU A 591 -18.80 5.74 13.85
C LEU A 591 -17.77 5.35 14.91
N VAL A 592 -16.92 6.29 15.33
CA VAL A 592 -15.83 6.07 16.30
C VAL A 592 -15.76 7.26 17.26
N GLU A 593 -15.40 7.03 18.52
CA GLU A 593 -15.19 8.08 19.52
C GLU A 593 -13.70 8.43 19.65
N GLU A 594 -13.36 9.71 19.51
CA GLU A 594 -11.97 10.18 19.53
C GLU A 594 -11.77 11.46 20.35
N LEU A 595 -10.56 11.66 20.87
CA LEU A 595 -10.18 12.89 21.53
C LEU A 595 -9.57 13.86 20.51
N SER A 596 -10.21 15.01 20.37
CA SER A 596 -9.70 16.17 19.61
C SER A 596 -8.38 16.73 20.17
N GLU A 597 -7.72 17.60 19.42
CA GLU A 597 -6.53 18.34 19.88
C GLU A 597 -6.79 19.19 21.16
N GLU A 598 -8.06 19.52 21.44
CA GLU A 598 -8.49 20.23 22.66
C GLU A 598 -8.91 19.27 23.81
N TYR A 599 -8.65 17.96 23.68
CA TYR A 599 -9.05 16.91 24.63
C TYR A 599 -10.57 16.78 24.87
N LYS A 600 -11.40 17.30 23.95
CA LYS A 600 -12.84 17.04 23.92
C LYS A 600 -13.11 15.73 23.17
N LEU A 601 -14.07 14.95 23.66
CA LEU A 601 -14.56 13.75 23.00
C LEU A 601 -15.47 14.13 21.83
N GLU A 602 -15.13 13.66 20.63
CA GLU A 602 -15.84 13.90 19.38
C GLU A 602 -16.31 12.58 18.76
N LEU A 603 -17.39 12.65 17.99
CA LEU A 603 -17.90 11.53 17.20
C LEU A 603 -17.41 11.65 15.76
N HIS A 604 -16.60 10.71 15.30
CA HIS A 604 -16.03 10.71 13.96
C HIS A 604 -16.69 9.60 13.14
N LEU A 605 -17.48 9.97 12.14
CA LEU A 605 -18.07 9.03 11.18
C LEU A 605 -17.15 8.90 9.96
N TYR A 606 -16.30 7.87 9.97
CA TYR A 606 -15.45 7.50 8.84
C TYR A 606 -16.28 6.84 7.73
N TYR A 607 -15.89 7.00 6.47
CA TYR A 607 -16.60 6.40 5.32
C TYR A 607 -15.69 6.08 4.13
N THR A 608 -16.15 5.14 3.30
CA THR A 608 -15.38 4.59 2.16
C THR A 608 -15.63 5.31 0.83
N ILE A 609 -16.72 6.08 0.70
CA ILE A 609 -17.22 6.45 -0.64
C ILE A 609 -16.33 7.40 -1.43
N ASP A 610 -15.48 8.16 -0.74
CA ASP A 610 -14.48 9.04 -1.34
C ASP A 610 -13.11 8.37 -1.51
N ASN A 611 -12.92 7.10 -1.15
CA ASN A 611 -11.60 6.47 -1.22
C ASN A 611 -11.06 6.42 -2.65
N SER A 612 -9.74 6.41 -2.77
CA SER A 612 -9.08 6.17 -4.06
C SER A 612 -9.17 4.69 -4.44
N LEU A 613 -9.13 4.39 -5.74
CA LEU A 613 -8.91 3.01 -6.20
C LEU A 613 -7.45 2.56 -6.00
N GLU A 614 -6.52 3.51 -5.89
CA GLU A 614 -5.16 3.26 -5.38
C GLU A 614 -5.22 3.12 -3.85
N TYR A 615 -4.78 1.97 -3.33
CA TYR A 615 -4.83 1.64 -1.90
C TYR A 615 -4.20 2.73 -1.02
N ARG A 616 -4.98 3.27 -0.07
CA ARG A 616 -4.63 4.44 0.77
C ARG A 616 -4.14 5.68 -0.01
N GLY A 617 -4.57 5.85 -1.26
CA GLY A 617 -4.21 6.99 -2.13
C GLY A 617 -4.82 8.35 -1.72
N LYS A 618 -5.58 8.39 -0.62
CA LYS A 618 -6.05 9.57 0.11
C LYS A 618 -5.85 9.32 1.61
N GLU A 619 -5.84 10.37 2.42
CA GLU A 619 -5.97 10.27 3.88
C GLU A 619 -7.36 9.73 4.30
N PRO A 620 -7.55 9.21 5.53
CA PRO A 620 -8.85 8.76 6.01
C PRO A 620 -9.94 9.82 5.85
N GLN A 621 -11.11 9.43 5.36
CA GLN A 621 -12.24 10.33 5.13
C GLN A 621 -13.27 10.17 6.24
N PHE A 622 -13.67 11.27 6.88
CA PHE A 622 -14.66 11.29 7.97
C PHE A 622 -15.51 12.57 7.96
N LEU A 623 -16.54 12.57 8.81
CA LEU A 623 -17.36 13.71 9.20
C LEU A 623 -17.36 13.77 10.74
N ILE A 624 -17.24 14.97 11.32
CA ILE A 624 -17.46 15.14 12.76
C ILE A 624 -18.97 15.25 12.97
N MET A 625 -19.53 14.29 13.70
CA MET A 625 -20.94 14.23 14.05
C MET A 625 -21.20 15.01 15.35
N PRO A 626 -22.33 15.72 15.47
CA PRO A 626 -22.74 16.34 16.73
C PRO A 626 -23.15 15.26 17.77
N PRO A 627 -23.11 15.57 19.08
CA PRO A 627 -23.25 14.54 20.12
C PRO A 627 -24.57 13.77 20.10
N GLY A 628 -25.67 14.41 19.69
CA GLY A 628 -27.01 13.81 19.60
C GLY A 628 -27.21 12.89 18.39
N ALA A 629 -26.27 12.83 17.44
CA ALA A 629 -26.43 12.05 16.21
C ALA A 629 -26.49 10.53 16.42
N ARG A 630 -25.98 10.00 17.54
CA ARG A 630 -25.83 8.55 17.78
C ARG A 630 -27.11 7.72 17.51
N PRO A 631 -28.31 8.10 17.99
CA PRO A 631 -29.52 7.31 17.78
C PRO A 631 -30.03 7.35 16.34
N LEU A 632 -29.73 8.42 15.58
CA LEU A 632 -30.04 8.54 14.16
C LEU A 632 -29.12 7.65 13.33
N ILE A 633 -27.82 7.71 13.57
CA ILE A 633 -26.83 6.83 12.92
C ILE A 633 -27.16 5.36 13.23
N ARG A 634 -27.45 5.02 14.49
CA ARG A 634 -27.90 3.67 14.87
C ARG A 634 -29.16 3.24 14.11
N ALA A 635 -30.18 4.10 14.02
CA ALA A 635 -31.41 3.79 13.30
C ALA A 635 -31.21 3.61 11.77
N LEU A 636 -30.18 4.22 11.18
CA LEU A 636 -29.78 3.95 9.79
C LEU A 636 -29.18 2.55 9.61
N PHE A 637 -28.32 2.10 10.53
CA PHE A 637 -27.80 0.73 10.53
C PHE A 637 -28.90 -0.31 10.82
N GLU A 638 -29.77 -0.06 11.82
CA GLU A 638 -30.89 -0.96 12.18
C GLU A 638 -31.99 -1.08 11.08
N SER A 639 -32.08 -0.10 10.18
CA SER A 639 -33.05 -0.12 9.08
C SER A 639 -32.53 -0.81 7.82
N TYR A 640 -31.25 -0.62 7.48
CA TYR A 640 -30.60 -1.19 6.29
C TYR A 640 -30.83 -2.72 6.14
N PRO A 641 -31.08 -3.24 4.93
CA PRO A 641 -31.16 -2.55 3.64
C PRO A 641 -32.50 -1.83 3.38
N ARG A 642 -33.45 -1.89 4.31
CA ARG A 642 -34.76 -1.23 4.16
C ARG A 642 -34.61 0.29 4.30
N TYR A 643 -35.54 1.03 3.72
CA TYR A 643 -35.56 2.48 3.78
C TYR A 643 -36.33 2.99 5.01
N ALA A 644 -35.73 3.93 5.74
CA ALA A 644 -36.40 4.73 6.78
C ALA A 644 -36.85 6.09 6.20
N SER A 645 -37.92 6.68 6.72
CA SER A 645 -38.27 8.07 6.37
C SER A 645 -37.34 9.06 7.08
N VAL A 646 -36.99 10.17 6.42
CA VAL A 646 -36.21 11.27 7.02
C VAL A 646 -36.85 11.73 8.33
N ALA A 647 -38.18 11.90 8.36
CA ALA A 647 -38.92 12.22 9.59
C ALA A 647 -38.78 11.17 10.71
N SER A 648 -38.72 9.87 10.38
CA SER A 648 -38.50 8.81 11.38
C SER A 648 -37.07 8.77 11.92
N LEU A 649 -36.09 9.26 11.16
CA LEU A 649 -34.70 9.39 11.59
C LEU A 649 -34.51 10.64 12.46
N ILE A 650 -35.02 11.80 12.03
CA ILE A 650 -35.00 13.06 12.81
C ILE A 650 -35.73 12.91 14.15
N ARG A 651 -36.80 12.10 14.23
CA ARG A 651 -37.47 11.79 15.50
C ARG A 651 -36.60 11.05 16.53
N ARG A 652 -35.44 10.48 16.15
CA ARG A 652 -34.51 9.77 17.07
C ARG A 652 -33.54 10.70 17.79
N VAL A 653 -33.20 11.86 17.23
CA VAL A 653 -32.38 12.88 17.87
C VAL A 653 -33.27 13.73 18.78
N GLU A 654 -32.76 14.28 19.87
CA GLU A 654 -33.52 15.19 20.73
C GLU A 654 -33.80 16.52 20.01
N ASP A 655 -32.73 17.20 19.58
CA ASP A 655 -32.77 18.34 18.67
C ASP A 655 -33.16 17.90 17.24
N LYS A 656 -34.15 18.59 16.65
CA LYS A 656 -34.67 18.25 15.31
C LYS A 656 -33.94 18.97 14.19
N GLU A 657 -33.32 20.12 14.47
CA GLU A 657 -32.46 20.83 13.52
C GLU A 657 -31.11 20.10 13.39
N GLU A 658 -30.55 19.62 14.51
CA GLU A 658 -29.38 18.74 14.50
C GLU A 658 -29.63 17.47 13.66
N GLY A 659 -30.74 16.77 13.93
CA GLY A 659 -31.12 15.57 13.17
C GLY A 659 -31.36 15.84 11.67
N ALA A 660 -31.91 17.00 11.32
CA ALA A 660 -32.09 17.40 9.93
C ALA A 660 -30.75 17.69 9.25
N GLN A 661 -29.84 18.42 9.91
CA GLN A 661 -28.52 18.72 9.37
C GLN A 661 -27.68 17.46 9.18
N VAL A 662 -27.63 16.55 10.17
CA VAL A 662 -26.93 15.26 10.03
C VAL A 662 -27.49 14.46 8.85
N THR A 663 -28.81 14.45 8.64
CA THR A 663 -29.41 13.75 7.50
C THR A 663 -29.02 14.38 6.16
N ARG A 664 -28.89 15.71 6.10
CA ARG A 664 -28.39 16.45 4.93
C ARG A 664 -26.90 16.16 4.68
N ASP A 665 -26.06 16.23 5.71
CA ASP A 665 -24.61 15.99 5.61
C ASP A 665 -24.33 14.59 5.03
N LEU A 666 -25.02 13.56 5.51
CA LEU A 666 -24.90 12.18 5.00
C LEU A 666 -25.30 12.05 3.52
N TRP A 667 -26.28 12.82 3.06
CA TRP A 667 -26.71 12.85 1.65
C TRP A 667 -25.74 13.63 0.77
N GLU A 668 -25.28 14.80 1.20
CA GLU A 668 -24.28 15.61 0.48
C GLU A 668 -22.93 14.87 0.39
N ARG A 669 -22.61 14.01 1.37
CA ARG A 669 -21.48 13.08 1.32
C ARG A 669 -21.74 11.80 0.50
N GLY A 670 -22.94 11.61 -0.04
CA GLY A 670 -23.32 10.46 -0.87
C GLY A 670 -23.55 9.13 -0.12
N LEU A 671 -23.61 9.17 1.21
CA LEU A 671 -23.76 7.97 2.08
C LEU A 671 -25.21 7.46 2.14
N LEU A 672 -26.17 8.23 1.63
CA LEU A 672 -27.59 7.87 1.58
C LEU A 672 -28.06 7.61 0.13
N VAL A 673 -28.82 6.53 -0.03
CA VAL A 673 -29.59 6.21 -1.25
C VAL A 673 -31.07 6.45 -0.96
N THR A 674 -31.75 7.16 -1.85
CA THR A 674 -33.21 7.42 -1.79
C THR A 674 -34.00 6.28 -2.46
N SER A 675 -35.27 6.08 -2.07
CA SER A 675 -36.10 5.01 -2.66
C SER A 675 -36.54 5.26 -4.11
N ALA A 676 -36.41 6.51 -4.56
CA ALA A 676 -36.62 6.99 -5.93
C ALA A 676 -35.86 8.33 -6.07
N PRO A 677 -35.49 8.76 -7.28
CA PRO A 677 -34.84 10.06 -7.50
C PRO A 677 -35.68 11.20 -6.89
N LEU A 678 -35.04 12.15 -6.19
CA LEU A 678 -35.76 13.31 -5.68
C LEU A 678 -36.33 14.11 -6.84
N ARG A 679 -37.57 14.57 -6.68
CA ARG A 679 -38.25 15.43 -7.65
C ARG A 679 -37.72 16.86 -7.51
N PRO A 680 -37.70 17.64 -8.61
CA PRO A 680 -37.52 19.09 -8.50
C PRO A 680 -38.56 19.67 -7.53
N LEU A 681 -38.12 20.62 -6.71
CA LEU A 681 -39.01 21.59 -6.08
C LEU A 681 -39.61 22.49 -7.18
N PRO A 682 -40.81 23.06 -6.98
CA PRO A 682 -41.28 24.18 -7.80
C PRO A 682 -40.27 25.33 -7.79
N GLU A 683 -40.22 26.08 -8.90
CA GLU A 683 -39.39 27.28 -9.06
C GLU A 683 -39.97 28.50 -8.31
#